data_AF-A0A932LQD9-F1
#
_entry.id   AF-A0A932LQD9-F1
#
_cell.length_a   1.000
_cell.length_b   1.000
_cell.length_c   1.000
_cell.angle_alpha   90.00
_cell.angle_beta   90.00
_cell.angle_gamma   90.00
#
_symmetry.space_group_name_H-M   'P 1'
#
loop_
_entity.id
_entity.type
_entity.pdbx_description
1 polymer ?
#
loop_
_entity_poly.entity_id
_entity_poly.type
_entity_poly.pdbx_seq_one_letter_code
_entity_poly.pdbx_strand_id
1 'polypeptide(L)'
;MNESPSNLPPDFEDLTRPTLFEETIVVASLVLAVLSLLLFTWIADSMEHNRTQSFDLSVRTAVHQYASPGLTKAMFAITFLGGDGLVLAAFVSLGLFLYFHRRRAALWLVVTFAGAIFLDLALKYGFHRARPTPFFGPIPRTYSFPSGHSLFSFCFYGVLAGLLVVRIRSRAARIAIWSAATVLILAIGLSRIYLGVHYPSDVIAGYLTGTLWVATMVFLDRWRSRRKRNDVNRAVMTTLVVCVILLSGRHASAQSGVEKNPTARVGTVRVDADPKHVLNSFDPDRALGSSLDVLSRAGIDKVHSPHIVQESLSAGWGPITYRNNTELRMGAWHWTENGTWSDAAHQSGYFTGSTDLKDPTRYILAYALPHRGFATSGDAPVPGPNLSYWKSNPYLTSRFTGESDALHPQWVVVDLRTLQSVNAVRIAWESPYAVTYQVEYWEGKDALDFDRGPDGRWKVFSSGAIKNSTGGTVTLKLSDAPVSTQFVRVLMTESSNTCDLHGSSDIRNCVGYAIQSIDAGTLDAGGAFTNAVLDAKGNLQPTFCASSIDPWHSATDARDDGKYQHTGFDLFFTSGITNNLPAMIPVTMLYGTPEDAAAQIAYIEKRGYPISYIEMGEEPDGKHAMPEDYAALYLQWATALHKVDPKLKLGGPIFEGVNEDIRLWPDAQGRTSWMGRFVAYLKSHGRLADLSFVSFEHYPFEACTVKWESLYAEPQLMKHILQVWRDDGVPSDVPLMITEDHLAAELTGPMSTMFSALWLADNVGSFFEGGGAVFHHSPIQPQGVQNSCLGWASWSNFVADNDYNITGYTALYFAAHMINLEWVQHRSGTHQLFPAMTDIKDEQGNVLVTSYAVHRPDGDWSLMLVNRDQSKAHNVQVEFSGAKRRKLSFSGPVKVTTFGSEQYVWKDEGPASHADPDGPPMATVVTGSPQGTFVLPKASITVLRGKVAGL
;
A
#
# COMPACT_ATOMS: atom_id res chain seq x y z
N MET A 1 -35.16 -82.07 -15.42
CA MET A 1 -36.19 -82.66 -14.54
C MET A 1 -35.99 -82.09 -13.16
N ASN A 2 -37.08 -81.60 -12.57
CA ASN A 2 -37.19 -81.16 -11.18
C ASN A 2 -36.71 -82.25 -10.21
N GLU A 3 -36.12 -81.87 -9.08
CA GLU A 3 -36.76 -81.98 -7.75
C GLU A 3 -35.79 -81.58 -6.61
N SER A 4 -36.33 -80.82 -5.64
CA SER A 4 -35.80 -80.64 -4.27
C SER A 4 -36.17 -81.89 -3.41
N PRO A 5 -36.05 -81.95 -2.06
CA PRO A 5 -35.49 -81.03 -1.06
C PRO A 5 -34.71 -81.74 0.07
N SER A 6 -34.36 -80.94 1.08
CA SER A 6 -34.52 -81.24 2.52
C SER A 6 -33.28 -81.68 3.29
N ASN A 7 -32.93 -80.88 4.30
CA ASN A 7 -33.02 -81.24 5.73
C ASN A 7 -31.91 -80.58 6.53
N LEU A 8 -32.25 -79.58 7.33
CA LEU A 8 -31.59 -79.30 8.61
C LEU A 8 -32.60 -78.64 9.56
N PRO A 9 -32.93 -79.30 10.68
CA PRO A 9 -33.32 -78.67 11.93
C PRO A 9 -32.20 -78.90 12.98
N PRO A 10 -32.34 -78.46 14.24
CA PRO A 10 -32.08 -77.10 14.69
C PRO A 10 -31.06 -77.06 15.86
N ASP A 11 -30.95 -75.87 16.46
CA ASP A 11 -30.37 -75.55 17.78
C ASP A 11 -28.98 -74.91 17.77
N PHE A 12 -28.95 -73.58 17.97
CA PHE A 12 -28.75 -73.00 19.30
C PHE A 12 -29.13 -71.51 19.30
N GLU A 13 -30.02 -71.14 20.20
CA GLU A 13 -30.27 -69.77 20.65
C GLU A 13 -28.97 -69.12 21.16
N ASP A 14 -28.63 -67.91 20.67
CA ASP A 14 -28.74 -66.64 21.42
C ASP A 14 -27.89 -65.53 20.75
N LEU A 15 -28.41 -64.29 20.83
CA LEU A 15 -27.80 -62.99 20.51
C LEU A 15 -27.88 -62.44 19.06
N THR A 16 -29.09 -62.32 18.50
CA THR A 16 -29.42 -61.25 17.53
C THR A 16 -30.14 -60.08 18.20
N ARG A 17 -29.49 -59.44 19.18
CA ARG A 17 -29.80 -58.05 19.51
C ARG A 17 -29.19 -57.15 18.43
N PRO A 18 -29.94 -56.24 17.77
CA PRO A 18 -29.32 -55.05 17.20
C PRO A 18 -28.76 -54.26 18.39
N THR A 19 -27.47 -54.45 18.67
CA THR A 19 -26.84 -54.14 19.95
C THR A 19 -27.01 -52.67 20.35
N LEU A 20 -27.41 -52.41 21.61
CA LEU A 20 -27.38 -51.12 22.33
C LEU A 20 -26.24 -50.17 21.93
N PHE A 21 -25.08 -50.74 21.59
CA PHE A 21 -23.90 -50.03 21.12
C PHE A 21 -24.14 -49.14 19.87
N GLU A 22 -24.87 -49.64 18.87
CA GLU A 22 -25.18 -48.86 17.66
C GLU A 22 -26.21 -47.76 17.95
N GLU A 23 -27.16 -47.99 18.87
CA GLU A 23 -28.12 -46.97 19.32
C GLU A 23 -27.43 -45.86 20.08
N THR A 24 -26.49 -46.25 20.93
CA THR A 24 -25.64 -45.32 21.69
C THR A 24 -24.82 -44.43 20.76
N ILE A 25 -24.26 -44.96 19.66
CA ILE A 25 -23.47 -44.17 18.69
C ILE A 25 -24.34 -43.16 17.93
N VAL A 26 -25.54 -43.54 17.49
CA VAL A 26 -26.46 -42.64 16.79
C VAL A 26 -26.92 -41.51 17.71
N VAL A 27 -27.32 -41.83 18.94
CA VAL A 27 -27.73 -40.81 19.92
C VAL A 27 -26.54 -39.94 20.34
N ALA A 28 -25.38 -40.52 20.61
CA ALA A 28 -24.18 -39.78 21.01
C ALA A 28 -23.69 -38.82 19.92
N SER A 29 -23.70 -39.24 18.65
CA SER A 29 -23.33 -38.37 17.52
C SER A 29 -24.31 -37.21 17.34
N LEU A 30 -25.61 -37.44 17.50
CA LEU A 30 -26.61 -36.37 17.45
C LEU A 30 -26.46 -35.38 18.61
N VAL A 31 -26.31 -35.89 19.83
CA VAL A 31 -26.08 -35.05 21.03
C VAL A 31 -24.82 -34.22 20.87
N LEU A 32 -23.73 -34.83 20.40
CA LEU A 32 -22.46 -34.12 20.17
C LEU A 32 -22.59 -33.04 19.09
N ALA A 33 -23.33 -33.30 18.01
CA ALA A 33 -23.61 -32.30 16.99
C ALA A 33 -24.41 -31.12 17.56
N VAL A 34 -25.50 -31.38 18.30
CA VAL A 34 -26.33 -30.34 18.90
C VAL A 34 -25.55 -29.51 19.92
N LEU A 35 -24.78 -30.15 20.81
CA LEU A 35 -23.94 -29.45 21.79
C LEU A 35 -22.86 -28.59 21.11
N SER A 36 -22.22 -29.12 20.06
CA SER A 36 -21.22 -28.37 19.31
C SER A 36 -21.81 -27.16 18.61
N LEU A 37 -23.03 -27.28 18.07
CA LEU A 37 -23.75 -26.17 17.47
C LEU A 37 -24.08 -25.10 18.52
N LEU A 38 -24.66 -25.48 19.66
CA LEU A 38 -25.02 -24.54 20.74
C LEU A 38 -23.80 -23.79 21.29
N LEU A 39 -22.68 -24.50 21.50
CA LEU A 39 -21.44 -23.89 21.95
C LEU A 39 -20.82 -23.00 20.88
N PHE A 40 -20.86 -23.41 19.60
CA PHE A 40 -20.40 -22.58 18.49
C PHE A 40 -21.21 -21.30 18.40
N THR A 41 -22.55 -21.38 18.46
CA THR A 41 -23.42 -20.20 18.42
C THR A 41 -23.18 -19.27 19.60
N TRP A 42 -22.93 -19.83 20.80
CA TRP A 42 -22.61 -19.02 21.98
C TRP A 42 -21.26 -18.31 21.84
N ILE A 43 -20.23 -18.99 21.32
CA ILE A 43 -18.93 -18.37 21.05
C ILE A 43 -19.02 -17.32 19.94
N ALA A 44 -19.77 -17.61 18.87
CA ALA A 44 -19.97 -16.68 17.76
C ALA A 44 -20.70 -15.40 18.22
N ASP A 45 -21.80 -15.54 18.96
CA ASP A 45 -22.52 -14.39 19.56
C ASP A 45 -21.63 -13.60 20.52
N SER A 46 -20.89 -14.30 21.38
CA SER A 46 -19.95 -13.67 22.32
C SER A 46 -18.83 -12.94 21.59
N MET A 47 -18.39 -13.45 20.44
CA MET A 47 -17.37 -12.83 19.58
C MET A 47 -17.92 -11.59 18.87
N GLU A 48 -19.12 -11.65 18.30
CA GLU A 48 -19.75 -10.50 17.60
C GLU A 48 -19.97 -9.32 18.55
N HIS A 49 -20.33 -9.61 19.81
CA HIS A 49 -20.49 -8.60 20.86
C HIS A 49 -19.19 -8.30 21.63
N ASN A 50 -18.04 -8.72 21.12
CA ASN A 50 -16.70 -8.46 21.67
C ASN A 50 -16.46 -8.96 23.11
N ARG A 51 -17.29 -9.89 23.62
CA ARG A 51 -17.18 -10.48 24.96
C ARG A 51 -16.05 -11.50 25.08
N THR A 52 -15.54 -12.04 23.98
CA THR A 52 -14.40 -12.99 23.99
C THR A 52 -13.03 -12.31 24.09
N GLN A 53 -12.96 -10.99 23.90
CA GLN A 53 -11.69 -10.27 23.74
C GLN A 53 -10.75 -10.40 24.94
N SER A 54 -11.27 -10.28 26.16
CA SER A 54 -10.47 -10.39 27.39
C SER A 54 -9.85 -11.79 27.55
N PHE A 55 -10.63 -12.84 27.28
CA PHE A 55 -10.17 -14.22 27.25
C PHE A 55 -9.12 -14.43 26.16
N ASP A 56 -9.41 -13.95 24.96
CA ASP A 56 -8.57 -14.13 23.79
C ASP A 56 -7.19 -13.49 23.97
N LEU A 57 -7.13 -12.25 24.47
CA LEU A 57 -5.88 -11.55 24.75
C LEU A 57 -5.12 -12.18 25.92
N SER A 58 -5.81 -12.54 27.01
CA SER A 58 -5.17 -13.14 28.18
C SER A 58 -4.47 -14.45 27.84
N VAL A 59 -5.14 -15.33 27.10
CA VAL A 59 -4.57 -16.63 26.69
C VAL A 59 -3.45 -16.44 25.67
N ARG A 60 -3.59 -15.52 24.71
CA ARG A 60 -2.52 -15.22 23.74
C ARG A 60 -1.26 -14.73 24.43
N THR A 61 -1.38 -13.75 25.32
CA THR A 61 -0.24 -13.21 26.07
C THR A 61 0.39 -14.27 26.96
N ALA A 62 -0.40 -15.07 27.65
CA ALA A 62 0.11 -16.18 28.47
C ALA A 62 0.87 -17.23 27.65
N VAL A 63 0.37 -17.59 26.46
CA VAL A 63 1.07 -18.54 25.57
C VAL A 63 2.36 -17.93 25.02
N HIS A 64 2.34 -16.64 24.65
CA HIS A 64 3.50 -15.95 24.08
C HIS A 64 4.65 -15.77 25.09
N GLN A 65 4.36 -15.68 26.39
CA GLN A 65 5.40 -15.57 27.44
C GLN A 65 6.39 -16.73 27.46
N TYR A 66 6.03 -17.90 26.93
CA TYR A 66 6.92 -19.06 26.83
C TYR A 66 7.68 -19.13 25.50
N ALA A 67 7.62 -18.09 24.67
CA ALA A 67 8.20 -18.13 23.34
C ALA A 67 9.74 -18.18 23.37
N SER A 68 10.31 -19.06 22.56
CA SER A 68 11.77 -19.17 22.35
C SER A 68 12.07 -19.59 20.91
N PRO A 69 13.27 -19.31 20.36
CA PRO A 69 13.59 -19.67 18.99
C PRO A 69 13.40 -21.17 18.67
N GLY A 70 13.74 -22.05 19.61
CA GLY A 70 13.54 -23.50 19.47
C GLY A 70 12.07 -23.89 19.45
N LEU A 71 11.27 -23.37 20.40
CA LEU A 71 9.84 -23.63 20.46
C LEU A 71 9.10 -23.04 19.26
N THR A 72 9.50 -21.86 18.78
CA THR A 72 8.92 -21.25 17.58
C THR A 72 9.16 -22.08 16.34
N LYS A 73 10.38 -22.63 16.14
CA LYS A 73 10.64 -23.59 15.05
C LYS A 73 9.77 -24.84 15.16
N ALA A 74 9.61 -25.38 16.37
CA ALA A 74 8.73 -26.53 16.60
C ALA A 74 7.26 -26.19 16.29
N MET A 75 6.78 -25.00 16.66
CA MET A 75 5.41 -24.55 16.37
C MET A 75 5.17 -24.30 14.88
N PHE A 76 6.18 -23.82 14.14
CA PHE A 76 6.11 -23.77 12.67
C PHE A 76 6.04 -25.17 12.03
N ALA A 77 6.78 -26.15 12.56
CA ALA A 77 6.70 -27.53 12.08
C ALA A 77 5.33 -28.17 12.41
N ILE A 78 4.79 -27.91 13.60
CA ILE A 78 3.46 -28.41 14.01
C ILE A 78 2.36 -27.75 13.18
N THR A 79 2.39 -26.43 12.98
CA THR A 79 1.35 -25.76 12.17
C THR A 79 1.38 -26.21 10.71
N PHE A 80 2.56 -26.57 10.17
CA PHE A 80 2.68 -27.09 8.82
C PHE A 80 1.88 -28.40 8.62
N LEU A 81 1.81 -29.26 9.64
CA LEU A 81 0.97 -30.47 9.63
C LEU A 81 -0.54 -30.18 9.57
N GLY A 82 -0.95 -28.96 9.92
CA GLY A 82 -2.32 -28.46 9.79
C GLY A 82 -2.53 -27.53 8.60
N GLY A 83 -1.50 -27.31 7.77
CA GLY A 83 -1.54 -26.37 6.65
C GLY A 83 -2.48 -26.84 5.55
N ASP A 84 -3.34 -25.94 5.08
CA ASP A 84 -4.44 -26.24 4.15
C ASP A 84 -3.95 -26.97 2.89
N GLY A 85 -2.78 -26.62 2.35
CA GLY A 85 -2.18 -27.29 1.19
C GLY A 85 -1.68 -28.73 1.46
N LEU A 86 -1.04 -28.97 2.60
CA LEU A 86 -0.57 -30.32 2.98
C LEU A 86 -1.74 -31.23 3.32
N VAL A 87 -2.72 -30.71 4.09
CA VAL A 87 -3.92 -31.43 4.48
C VAL A 87 -4.77 -31.76 3.23
N LEU A 88 -4.91 -30.82 2.30
CA LEU A 88 -5.55 -31.04 1.00
C LEU A 88 -4.85 -32.15 0.20
N ALA A 89 -3.53 -32.08 0.06
CA ALA A 89 -2.76 -33.10 -0.65
C ALA A 89 -2.92 -34.49 0.00
N ALA A 90 -2.95 -34.56 1.32
CA ALA A 90 -3.16 -35.79 2.07
C ALA A 90 -4.59 -36.33 1.92
N PHE A 91 -5.61 -35.46 1.92
CA PHE A 91 -7.01 -35.82 1.65
C PHE A 91 -7.19 -36.38 0.24
N VAL A 92 -6.62 -35.74 -0.77
CA VAL A 92 -6.69 -36.19 -2.16
C VAL A 92 -5.96 -37.54 -2.33
N SER A 93 -4.76 -37.67 -1.77
CA SER A 93 -3.97 -38.91 -1.85
C SER A 93 -4.67 -40.09 -1.17
N LEU A 94 -5.20 -39.87 0.04
CA LEU A 94 -5.95 -40.90 0.77
C LEU A 94 -7.29 -41.20 0.07
N GLY A 95 -7.95 -40.20 -0.47
CA GLY A 95 -9.19 -40.33 -1.23
C GLY A 95 -9.00 -41.16 -2.49
N LEU A 96 -7.95 -40.90 -3.27
CA LEU A 96 -7.58 -41.67 -4.46
C LEU A 96 -7.20 -43.11 -4.10
N PHE A 97 -6.36 -43.31 -3.07
CA PHE A 97 -6.04 -44.65 -2.58
C PHE A 97 -7.30 -45.44 -2.19
N LEU A 98 -8.20 -44.82 -1.43
CA LEU A 98 -9.47 -45.43 -1.02
C LEU A 98 -10.44 -45.58 -2.19
N TYR A 99 -10.40 -44.75 -3.23
CA TYR A 99 -11.28 -44.88 -4.38
C TYR A 99 -11.07 -46.21 -5.10
N PHE A 100 -9.81 -46.64 -5.21
CA PHE A 100 -9.45 -47.92 -5.83
C PHE A 100 -9.67 -49.15 -4.94
N HIS A 101 -9.80 -48.98 -3.62
CA HIS A 101 -9.85 -50.11 -2.66
C HIS A 101 -11.15 -50.18 -1.84
N ARG A 102 -11.80 -49.05 -1.60
CA ARG A 102 -12.95 -48.83 -0.69
C ARG A 102 -13.77 -47.60 -1.09
N ARG A 103 -14.48 -47.65 -2.22
CA ARG A 103 -15.29 -46.53 -2.77
C ARG A 103 -16.19 -45.82 -1.76
N ARG A 104 -16.82 -46.54 -0.83
CA ARG A 104 -17.66 -45.92 0.22
C ARG A 104 -16.82 -45.07 1.19
N ALA A 105 -15.65 -45.55 1.63
CA ALA A 105 -14.76 -44.77 2.49
C ALA A 105 -14.16 -43.55 1.77
N ALA A 106 -13.88 -43.67 0.47
CA ALA A 106 -13.44 -42.56 -0.35
C ALA A 106 -14.51 -41.46 -0.47
N LEU A 107 -15.76 -41.84 -0.75
CA LEU A 107 -16.88 -40.90 -0.80
C LEU A 107 -17.07 -40.17 0.54
N TRP A 108 -16.97 -40.92 1.65
CA TRP A 108 -17.03 -40.38 3.01
C TRP A 108 -15.97 -39.31 3.25
N LEU A 109 -14.73 -39.57 2.82
CA LEU A 109 -13.62 -38.65 2.96
C LEU A 109 -13.83 -37.38 2.11
N VAL A 110 -14.26 -37.54 0.85
CA VAL A 110 -14.53 -36.43 -0.07
C VAL A 110 -15.65 -35.52 0.46
N VAL A 111 -16.77 -36.09 0.91
CA VAL A 111 -17.88 -35.29 1.47
C VAL A 111 -17.46 -34.58 2.75
N THR A 112 -16.71 -35.26 3.62
CA THR A 112 -16.22 -34.64 4.87
C THR A 112 -15.34 -33.44 4.55
N PHE A 113 -14.42 -33.58 3.61
CA PHE A 113 -13.49 -32.51 3.26
C PHE A 113 -14.16 -31.36 2.50
N ALA A 114 -15.01 -31.65 1.51
CA ALA A 114 -15.76 -30.64 0.78
C ALA A 114 -16.66 -29.81 1.71
N GLY A 115 -17.32 -30.48 2.68
CA GLY A 115 -18.12 -29.77 3.68
C GLY A 115 -17.27 -28.94 4.65
N ALA A 116 -16.07 -29.41 5.03
CA ALA A 116 -15.15 -28.62 5.84
C ALA A 116 -14.68 -27.36 5.10
N ILE A 117 -14.37 -27.44 3.80
CA ILE A 117 -14.02 -26.28 2.97
C ILE A 117 -15.20 -25.31 2.90
N PHE A 118 -16.39 -25.83 2.59
CA PHE A 118 -17.59 -25.01 2.50
C PHE A 118 -17.88 -24.28 3.82
N LEU A 119 -17.80 -24.98 4.96
CA LEU A 119 -18.02 -24.40 6.27
C LEU A 119 -16.94 -23.36 6.63
N ASP A 120 -15.66 -23.64 6.34
CA ASP A 120 -14.58 -22.67 6.57
C ASP A 120 -14.84 -21.36 5.80
N LEU A 121 -15.12 -21.46 4.50
CA LEU A 121 -15.37 -20.30 3.65
C LEU A 121 -16.65 -19.58 4.07
N ALA A 122 -17.77 -20.29 4.20
CA ALA A 122 -19.06 -19.69 4.53
C ALA A 122 -19.04 -18.98 5.88
N LEU A 123 -18.40 -19.54 6.90
CA LEU A 123 -18.31 -18.90 8.21
C LEU A 123 -17.33 -17.73 8.20
N LYS A 124 -16.20 -17.83 7.48
CA LYS A 124 -15.27 -16.70 7.33
C LYS A 124 -15.90 -15.50 6.64
N TYR A 125 -16.63 -15.72 5.55
CA TYR A 125 -17.41 -14.69 4.86
C TYR A 125 -18.73 -14.35 5.57
N GLY A 126 -19.13 -15.10 6.59
CA GLY A 126 -20.27 -14.73 7.44
C GLY A 126 -19.83 -13.73 8.51
N PHE A 127 -18.80 -14.08 9.27
CA PHE A 127 -18.40 -13.34 10.46
C PHE A 127 -17.35 -12.24 10.21
N HIS A 128 -16.59 -12.29 9.11
CA HIS A 128 -15.60 -11.28 8.75
C HIS A 128 -14.60 -10.91 9.86
N ARG A 129 -14.37 -11.83 10.82
CA ARG A 129 -13.56 -11.52 12.00
C ARG A 129 -12.13 -11.19 11.61
N ALA A 130 -11.68 -9.99 11.97
CA ALA A 130 -10.30 -9.56 11.77
C ALA A 130 -9.32 -10.50 12.49
N ARG A 131 -8.16 -10.75 11.87
CA ARG A 131 -7.09 -11.50 12.51
C ARG A 131 -6.40 -10.64 13.57
N PRO A 132 -5.89 -11.26 14.63
CA PRO A 132 -4.95 -10.60 15.50
C PRO A 132 -3.60 -10.40 14.81
N THR A 133 -2.83 -9.41 15.28
CA THR A 133 -1.42 -9.22 14.90
C THR A 133 -0.61 -10.48 15.25
N PRO A 134 0.09 -11.10 14.28
CA PRO A 134 0.94 -12.25 14.54
C PRO A 134 2.10 -11.89 15.44
N PHE A 135 2.52 -12.86 16.25
CA PHE A 135 3.79 -12.78 16.97
C PHE A 135 4.94 -13.26 16.08
N PHE A 136 4.67 -14.23 15.20
CA PHE A 136 5.67 -14.84 14.33
C PHE A 136 5.06 -15.22 12.96
N GLY A 137 5.79 -14.92 11.88
CA GLY A 137 5.40 -15.29 10.51
C GLY A 137 4.34 -14.37 9.88
N PRO A 138 4.02 -14.59 8.60
CA PRO A 138 3.15 -13.69 7.84
C PRO A 138 1.67 -13.82 8.23
N ILE A 139 0.92 -12.72 8.10
CA ILE A 139 -0.54 -12.69 8.29
C ILE A 139 -1.20 -13.46 7.13
N PRO A 140 -2.02 -14.50 7.41
CA PRO A 140 -2.79 -15.15 6.36
C PRO A 140 -3.86 -14.21 5.78
N ARG A 141 -3.99 -14.16 4.44
CA ARG A 141 -4.91 -13.27 3.70
C ARG A 141 -6.42 -13.56 3.84
N THR A 142 -6.83 -14.44 4.75
CA THR A 142 -8.24 -14.86 4.96
C THR A 142 -8.76 -14.40 6.32
N TYR A 143 -10.09 -14.35 6.55
CA TYR A 143 -10.66 -14.03 7.87
C TYR A 143 -10.28 -15.03 8.96
N SER A 144 -10.37 -14.60 10.23
CA SER A 144 -9.86 -15.36 11.38
C SER A 144 -10.82 -16.45 11.90
N PHE A 145 -12.13 -16.23 11.80
CA PHE A 145 -13.13 -17.07 12.47
C PHE A 145 -13.94 -17.94 11.50
N PRO A 146 -14.04 -19.26 11.73
CA PRO A 146 -13.24 -20.05 12.65
C PRO A 146 -11.80 -20.29 12.12
N SER A 147 -10.94 -20.92 12.93
CA SER A 147 -9.62 -21.34 12.47
C SER A 147 -9.70 -22.54 11.52
N GLY A 148 -9.34 -22.33 10.25
CA GLY A 148 -9.28 -23.38 9.22
C GLY A 148 -8.32 -24.52 9.57
N HIS A 149 -7.12 -24.22 10.09
CA HIS A 149 -6.18 -25.27 10.51
C HIS A 149 -6.76 -26.17 11.61
N SER A 150 -7.52 -25.62 12.55
CA SER A 150 -8.22 -26.40 13.57
C SER A 150 -9.34 -27.26 12.98
N LEU A 151 -10.15 -26.68 12.08
CA LEU A 151 -11.26 -27.36 11.40
C LEU A 151 -10.75 -28.51 10.51
N PHE A 152 -9.81 -28.23 9.62
CA PHE A 152 -9.29 -29.22 8.67
C PHE A 152 -8.49 -30.32 9.36
N SER A 153 -7.66 -29.99 10.35
CA SER A 153 -6.92 -31.01 11.12
C SER A 153 -7.87 -31.93 11.90
N PHE A 154 -8.92 -31.38 12.52
CA PHE A 154 -9.93 -32.18 13.19
C PHE A 154 -10.62 -33.16 12.23
N CYS A 155 -11.09 -32.66 11.09
CA CYS A 155 -11.74 -33.47 10.06
C CYS A 155 -10.81 -34.55 9.49
N PHE A 156 -9.55 -34.21 9.17
CA PHE A 156 -8.61 -35.13 8.55
C PHE A 156 -8.14 -36.21 9.51
N TYR A 157 -7.49 -35.80 10.61
CA TYR A 157 -6.86 -36.73 11.54
C TYR A 157 -7.91 -37.53 12.32
N GLY A 158 -9.09 -36.96 12.59
CA GLY A 158 -10.21 -37.67 13.20
C GLY A 158 -10.77 -38.77 12.29
N VAL A 159 -11.01 -38.48 11.00
CA VAL A 159 -11.47 -39.49 10.04
C VAL A 159 -10.38 -40.54 9.79
N LEU A 160 -9.12 -40.15 9.68
CA LEU A 160 -8.00 -41.06 9.50
C LEU A 160 -7.86 -42.02 10.69
N ALA A 161 -7.92 -41.52 11.93
CA ALA A 161 -7.93 -42.35 13.13
C ALA A 161 -9.09 -43.36 13.12
N GLY A 162 -10.29 -42.90 12.73
CA GLY A 162 -11.46 -43.76 12.56
C GLY A 162 -11.23 -44.88 11.55
N LEU A 163 -10.64 -44.58 10.38
CA LEU A 163 -10.34 -45.56 9.34
C LEU A 163 -9.29 -46.59 9.78
N LEU A 164 -8.25 -46.16 10.49
CA LEU A 164 -7.18 -47.03 11.00
C LEU A 164 -7.71 -48.00 12.07
N VAL A 165 -8.51 -47.49 13.01
CA VAL A 165 -9.04 -48.25 14.14
C VAL A 165 -9.98 -49.39 13.73
N VAL A 166 -10.70 -49.25 12.62
CA VAL A 166 -11.64 -50.28 12.11
C VAL A 166 -10.95 -51.63 11.85
N ARG A 167 -9.64 -51.65 11.57
CA ARG A 167 -8.89 -52.87 11.26
C ARG A 167 -8.04 -53.41 12.43
N ILE A 168 -8.08 -52.75 13.59
CA ILE A 168 -7.20 -53.06 14.73
C ILE A 168 -8.01 -53.74 15.84
N ARG A 169 -7.64 -54.98 16.19
CA ARG A 169 -8.31 -55.75 17.25
C ARG A 169 -7.87 -55.35 18.66
N SER A 170 -6.63 -54.87 18.82
CA SER A 170 -6.08 -54.47 20.13
C SER A 170 -6.74 -53.19 20.66
N ARG A 171 -7.36 -53.27 21.85
CA ARG A 171 -7.93 -52.09 22.53
C ARG A 171 -6.88 -51.03 22.84
N ALA A 172 -5.69 -51.45 23.29
CA ALA A 172 -4.59 -50.53 23.60
C ALA A 172 -4.14 -49.74 22.36
N ALA A 173 -3.98 -50.40 21.22
CA ALA A 173 -3.60 -49.74 19.96
C ALA A 173 -4.67 -48.76 19.47
N ARG A 174 -5.96 -49.08 19.66
CA ARG A 174 -7.06 -48.16 19.33
C ARG A 174 -7.05 -46.90 20.19
N ILE A 175 -6.81 -47.06 21.49
CA ILE A 175 -6.68 -45.93 22.43
C ILE A 175 -5.46 -45.08 22.05
N ALA A 176 -4.33 -45.70 21.72
CA ALA A 176 -3.12 -45.00 21.31
C ALA A 176 -3.33 -44.15 20.05
N ILE A 177 -4.01 -44.68 19.02
CA ILE A 177 -4.28 -43.95 17.77
C ILE A 177 -5.18 -42.73 18.02
N TRP A 178 -6.29 -42.91 18.76
CA TRP A 178 -7.17 -41.79 19.11
C TRP A 178 -6.47 -40.73 19.96
N SER A 179 -5.62 -41.17 20.90
CA SER A 179 -4.84 -40.26 21.75
C SER A 179 -3.83 -39.46 20.91
N ALA A 180 -3.09 -40.12 20.02
CA ALA A 180 -2.13 -39.47 19.14
C ALA A 180 -2.79 -38.45 18.19
N ALA A 181 -3.93 -38.83 17.58
CA ALA A 181 -4.69 -37.90 16.74
C ALA A 181 -5.19 -36.69 17.53
N THR A 182 -5.71 -36.91 18.74
CA THR A 182 -6.20 -35.82 19.61
C THR A 182 -5.08 -34.87 20.01
N VAL A 183 -3.93 -35.40 20.44
CA VAL A 183 -2.75 -34.59 20.81
C VAL A 183 -2.28 -33.75 19.61
N LEU A 184 -2.22 -34.34 18.41
CA LEU A 184 -1.81 -33.62 17.21
C LEU A 184 -2.79 -32.50 16.84
N ILE A 185 -4.10 -32.77 16.86
CA ILE A 185 -5.14 -31.77 16.56
C ILE A 185 -5.04 -30.60 17.53
N LEU A 186 -4.90 -30.86 18.84
CA LEU A 186 -4.76 -29.83 19.86
C LEU A 186 -3.44 -29.04 19.71
N ALA A 187 -2.34 -29.72 19.40
CA ALA A 187 -1.05 -29.08 19.14
C ALA A 187 -1.11 -28.14 17.92
N ILE A 188 -1.82 -28.54 16.86
CA ILE A 188 -2.01 -27.69 15.67
C ILE A 188 -2.74 -26.40 16.04
N GLY A 189 -3.87 -26.46 16.76
CA GLY A 189 -4.57 -25.23 17.16
C GLY A 189 -3.77 -24.38 18.14
N LEU A 190 -3.07 -25.00 19.10
CA LEU A 190 -2.17 -24.29 20.01
C LEU A 190 -1.07 -23.56 19.26
N SER A 191 -0.49 -24.17 18.21
CA SER A 191 0.51 -23.51 17.39
C SER A 191 -0.02 -22.25 16.70
N ARG A 192 -1.32 -22.20 16.34
CA ARG A 192 -1.95 -20.99 15.77
C ARG A 192 -2.07 -19.86 16.79
N ILE A 193 -2.34 -20.19 18.05
CA ILE A 193 -2.37 -19.21 19.16
C ILE A 193 -0.94 -18.74 19.45
N TYR A 194 0.01 -19.67 19.54
CA TYR A 194 1.42 -19.38 19.81
C TYR A 194 2.06 -18.47 18.76
N LEU A 195 1.83 -18.75 17.47
CA LEU A 195 2.33 -17.92 16.37
C LEU A 195 1.60 -16.56 16.30
N GLY A 196 0.53 -16.39 17.07
CA GLY A 196 -0.24 -15.15 17.17
C GLY A 196 -1.19 -14.91 16.00
N VAL A 197 -1.39 -15.88 15.11
CA VAL A 197 -2.15 -15.74 13.85
C VAL A 197 -3.66 -15.99 13.98
N HIS A 198 -4.13 -16.47 15.14
CA HIS A 198 -5.55 -16.64 15.49
C HIS A 198 -5.83 -16.30 16.95
N TYR A 199 -7.07 -15.93 17.24
CA TYR A 199 -7.57 -15.87 18.61
C TYR A 199 -7.88 -17.28 19.15
N PRO A 200 -7.73 -17.53 20.46
CA PRO A 200 -8.12 -18.79 21.11
C PRO A 200 -9.56 -19.19 20.81
N SER A 201 -10.50 -18.24 20.82
CA SER A 201 -11.89 -18.49 20.44
C SER A 201 -12.06 -18.90 18.97
N ASP A 202 -11.23 -18.42 18.04
CA ASP A 202 -11.23 -18.90 16.63
C ASP A 202 -10.84 -20.38 16.55
N VAL A 203 -9.85 -20.77 17.34
CA VAL A 203 -9.34 -22.14 17.41
C VAL A 203 -10.38 -23.09 17.99
N ILE A 204 -11.04 -22.68 19.09
CA ILE A 204 -12.14 -23.43 19.70
C ILE A 204 -13.31 -23.55 18.72
N ALA A 205 -13.68 -22.44 18.06
CA ALA A 205 -14.73 -22.45 17.05
C ALA A 205 -14.42 -23.41 15.90
N GLY A 206 -13.17 -23.46 15.42
CA GLY A 206 -12.74 -24.42 14.40
C GLY A 206 -12.90 -25.87 14.84
N TYR A 207 -12.58 -26.20 16.09
CA TYR A 207 -12.81 -27.55 16.63
C TYR A 207 -14.30 -27.87 16.76
N LEU A 208 -15.12 -26.92 17.20
CA LEU A 208 -16.57 -27.09 17.32
C LEU A 208 -17.22 -27.29 15.95
N THR A 209 -16.83 -26.51 14.93
CA THR A 209 -17.29 -26.67 13.56
C THR A 209 -16.90 -28.04 13.00
N GLY A 210 -15.66 -28.48 13.22
CA GLY A 210 -15.21 -29.81 12.78
C GLY A 210 -15.96 -30.95 13.48
N THR A 211 -16.19 -30.80 14.79
CA THR A 211 -16.96 -31.76 15.60
C THR A 211 -18.40 -31.84 15.13
N LEU A 212 -19.06 -30.69 14.96
CA LEU A 212 -20.42 -30.58 14.44
C LEU A 212 -20.55 -31.29 13.09
N TRP A 213 -19.63 -31.01 12.16
CA TRP A 213 -19.67 -31.58 10.82
C TRP A 213 -19.47 -33.10 10.82
N VAL A 214 -18.40 -33.59 11.47
CA VAL A 214 -18.09 -35.03 11.52
C VAL A 214 -19.19 -35.81 12.28
N ALA A 215 -19.69 -35.28 13.40
CA ALA A 215 -20.75 -35.91 14.18
C ALA A 215 -22.07 -35.98 13.39
N THR A 216 -22.42 -34.91 12.66
CA THR A 216 -23.59 -34.88 11.77
C THR A 216 -23.45 -35.91 10.66
N MET A 217 -22.27 -36.01 10.05
CA MET A 217 -22.00 -37.02 9.05
C MET A 217 -22.20 -38.43 9.65
N VAL A 218 -21.50 -38.78 10.74
CA VAL A 218 -21.64 -40.09 11.40
C VAL A 218 -23.09 -40.43 11.71
N PHE A 219 -23.85 -39.48 12.24
CA PHE A 219 -25.29 -39.62 12.49
C PHE A 219 -26.05 -39.99 11.21
N LEU A 220 -25.84 -39.23 10.12
CA LEU A 220 -26.51 -39.46 8.83
C LEU A 220 -26.15 -40.82 8.20
N ASP A 221 -24.90 -41.30 8.30
CA ASP A 221 -24.51 -42.62 7.78
C ASP A 221 -25.24 -43.75 8.49
N ARG A 222 -25.23 -43.69 9.82
CA ARG A 222 -25.77 -44.73 10.69
C ARG A 222 -27.29 -44.71 10.63
N TRP A 223 -27.90 -43.52 10.57
CA TRP A 223 -29.32 -43.37 10.35
C TRP A 223 -29.77 -43.91 8.97
N ARG A 224 -29.07 -43.58 7.88
CA ARG A 224 -29.38 -44.12 6.54
C ARG A 224 -29.18 -45.63 6.45
N SER A 225 -28.13 -46.16 7.09
CA SER A 225 -27.86 -47.60 7.14
C SER A 225 -28.93 -48.36 7.96
N ARG A 226 -29.58 -47.69 8.93
CA ARG A 226 -30.74 -48.22 9.68
C ARG A 226 -32.04 -48.15 8.90
N ARG A 227 -32.28 -47.08 8.14
CA ARG A 227 -33.50 -46.91 7.32
C ARG A 227 -33.66 -48.00 6.25
N LYS A 228 -32.56 -48.66 5.85
CA LYS A 228 -32.56 -49.84 4.98
C LYS A 228 -32.83 -51.18 5.69
N ARG A 229 -33.01 -51.22 7.02
CA ARG A 229 -33.09 -52.47 7.82
C ARG A 229 -34.37 -52.72 8.62
N ASN A 230 -35.24 -51.72 8.87
CA ASN A 230 -36.69 -51.82 9.15
C ASN A 230 -37.19 -50.51 9.79
N ASP A 231 -38.46 -50.21 9.54
CA ASP A 231 -39.24 -49.13 10.17
C ASP A 231 -39.26 -49.28 11.69
N VAL A 232 -38.98 -48.19 12.41
CA VAL A 232 -39.63 -47.75 13.66
C VAL A 232 -38.84 -46.59 14.28
N ASN A 233 -39.59 -45.67 14.90
CA ASN A 233 -39.21 -44.48 15.70
C ASN A 233 -38.95 -43.15 14.95
N ARG A 234 -40.02 -42.61 14.34
CA ARG A 234 -40.17 -41.16 14.03
C ARG A 234 -40.30 -40.28 15.28
N ALA A 235 -40.61 -40.84 16.45
CA ALA A 235 -40.93 -40.07 17.66
C ALA A 235 -39.74 -39.34 18.29
N VAL A 236 -38.53 -39.92 18.28
CA VAL A 236 -37.34 -39.30 18.90
C VAL A 236 -36.85 -38.09 18.09
N MET A 237 -37.09 -38.09 16.77
CA MET A 237 -36.59 -37.06 15.86
C MET A 237 -37.49 -35.81 15.82
N THR A 238 -38.79 -35.98 15.99
CA THR A 238 -39.74 -34.85 16.03
C THR A 238 -39.57 -34.02 17.30
N THR A 239 -39.26 -34.64 18.44
CA THR A 239 -39.07 -33.92 19.72
C THR A 239 -37.79 -33.07 19.75
N LEU A 240 -36.70 -33.50 19.08
CA LEU A 240 -35.42 -32.79 19.08
C LEU A 240 -35.36 -31.64 18.07
N VAL A 241 -35.99 -31.79 16.89
CA VAL A 241 -36.11 -30.68 15.91
C VAL A 241 -36.97 -29.55 16.47
N VAL A 242 -38.01 -29.88 17.25
CA VAL A 242 -38.84 -28.89 17.93
C VAL A 242 -38.07 -28.17 19.05
N CYS A 243 -37.16 -28.83 19.77
CA CYS A 243 -36.31 -28.15 20.77
C CYS A 243 -35.30 -27.17 20.16
N VAL A 244 -34.72 -27.49 19.00
CA VAL A 244 -33.79 -26.59 18.30
C VAL A 244 -34.52 -25.38 17.70
N ILE A 245 -35.72 -25.57 17.14
CA ILE A 245 -36.55 -24.47 16.62
C ILE A 245 -37.08 -23.57 17.76
N LEU A 246 -37.41 -24.14 18.92
CA LEU A 246 -37.88 -23.37 20.08
C LEU A 246 -36.76 -22.59 20.80
N LEU A 247 -35.50 -23.02 20.70
CA LEU A 247 -34.35 -22.29 21.25
C LEU A 247 -33.84 -21.17 20.31
N SER A 248 -34.05 -21.29 18.99
CA SER A 248 -33.80 -20.21 18.02
C SER A 248 -34.95 -19.19 17.93
N GLY A 249 -36.12 -19.49 18.51
CA GLY A 249 -37.35 -18.70 18.39
C GLY A 249 -37.62 -17.68 19.50
N ARG A 250 -36.69 -17.46 20.44
CA ARG A 250 -36.83 -16.46 21.51
C ARG A 250 -35.64 -15.51 21.59
N HIS A 251 -35.39 -14.74 20.53
CA HIS A 251 -34.75 -13.41 20.64
C HIS A 251 -35.17 -12.46 19.51
N ALA A 252 -36.45 -12.51 19.13
CA ALA A 252 -37.08 -11.51 18.28
C ALA A 252 -38.35 -11.00 18.98
N SER A 253 -38.18 -10.18 20.03
CA SER A 253 -39.18 -9.24 20.60
C SER A 253 -38.79 -8.85 22.03
N ALA A 254 -37.85 -7.92 22.15
CA ALA A 254 -37.78 -7.00 23.30
C ALA A 254 -36.67 -5.98 23.05
N GLN A 255 -36.98 -4.94 22.27
CA GLN A 255 -36.38 -3.60 22.43
C GLN A 255 -37.19 -2.58 21.64
N SER A 256 -38.47 -2.42 22.02
CA SER A 256 -39.08 -1.09 22.11
C SER A 256 -38.90 -0.59 23.54
N GLY A 257 -37.66 -0.64 24.02
CA GLY A 257 -37.25 0.18 25.14
C GLY A 257 -36.97 1.54 24.57
N VAL A 258 -37.87 2.50 24.82
CA VAL A 258 -37.47 3.91 24.88
C VAL A 258 -36.39 3.95 25.95
N GLU A 259 -35.14 3.79 25.54
CA GLU A 259 -34.01 4.21 26.36
C GLU A 259 -34.26 5.68 26.62
N LYS A 260 -34.53 5.99 27.89
CA LYS A 260 -34.34 7.33 28.40
C LYS A 260 -32.91 7.70 28.02
N ASN A 261 -32.77 8.60 27.05
CA ASN A 261 -31.53 9.30 26.73
C ASN A 261 -30.77 9.54 28.04
N PRO A 262 -29.65 8.84 28.31
CA PRO A 262 -28.66 9.42 29.19
C PRO A 262 -28.30 10.72 28.48
N THR A 263 -28.54 11.86 29.11
CA THR A 263 -28.21 13.19 28.56
C THR A 263 -26.90 13.10 27.80
N ALA A 264 -26.98 13.13 26.46
CA ALA A 264 -25.81 12.92 25.61
C ALA A 264 -24.77 13.93 26.07
N ARG A 265 -23.63 13.44 26.56
CA ARG A 265 -22.57 14.31 27.07
C ARG A 265 -22.19 15.25 25.94
N VAL A 266 -22.38 16.55 26.16
CA VAL A 266 -21.98 17.58 25.21
C VAL A 266 -20.46 17.66 25.23
N GLY A 267 -19.85 17.34 24.09
CA GLY A 267 -18.41 17.49 23.89
C GLY A 267 -18.03 18.98 23.85
N THR A 268 -16.78 19.29 24.14
CA THR A 268 -16.23 20.64 24.07
C THR A 268 -15.13 20.70 23.03
N VAL A 269 -15.28 21.60 22.05
CA VAL A 269 -14.19 22.04 21.18
C VAL A 269 -13.59 23.30 21.78
N ARG A 270 -12.27 23.32 21.98
CA ARG A 270 -11.53 24.47 22.50
C ARG A 270 -10.61 25.01 21.43
N VAL A 271 -10.69 26.32 21.19
CA VAL A 271 -9.81 27.05 20.28
C VAL A 271 -8.97 28.04 21.09
N ASP A 272 -7.65 27.93 20.97
CA ASP A 272 -6.73 28.94 21.49
C ASP A 272 -6.57 30.05 20.45
N ALA A 273 -7.28 31.15 20.67
CA ALA A 273 -7.37 32.28 19.76
C ALA A 273 -6.41 33.42 20.16
N ASP A 274 -5.39 33.17 20.99
CA ASP A 274 -4.33 34.15 21.22
C ASP A 274 -3.52 34.35 19.92
N PRO A 275 -3.42 35.58 19.38
CA PRO A 275 -2.62 35.86 18.17
C PRO A 275 -1.14 35.48 18.29
N LYS A 276 -0.62 35.24 19.50
CA LYS A 276 0.75 34.73 19.73
C LYS A 276 0.88 33.23 19.52
N HIS A 277 -0.22 32.50 19.43
CA HIS A 277 -0.26 31.04 19.30
C HIS A 277 -0.67 30.60 17.88
N VAL A 278 -0.59 31.48 16.88
CA VAL A 278 -0.77 31.09 15.47
C VAL A 278 0.19 29.95 15.14
N LEU A 279 -0.37 28.83 14.68
CA LEU A 279 0.40 27.65 14.30
C LEU A 279 0.96 27.80 12.89
N ASN A 280 0.15 28.31 11.97
CA ASN A 280 0.51 28.47 10.57
C ASN A 280 -0.27 29.63 9.94
N SER A 281 0.23 30.16 8.82
CA SER A 281 -0.45 31.19 8.03
C SER A 281 -0.26 30.91 6.55
N PHE A 282 -1.36 30.73 5.82
CA PHE A 282 -1.29 30.33 4.41
C PHE A 282 -2.36 31.04 3.58
N ASP A 283 -2.03 31.31 2.31
CA ASP A 283 -2.97 31.78 1.30
C ASP A 283 -3.38 30.58 0.44
N PRO A 284 -4.67 30.19 0.42
CA PRO A 284 -5.13 29.06 -0.38
C PRO A 284 -4.70 29.16 -1.85
N ASP A 285 -4.63 30.37 -2.43
CA ASP A 285 -4.18 30.60 -3.82
C ASP A 285 -2.72 30.20 -4.09
N ARG A 286 -1.96 29.82 -3.06
CA ARG A 286 -0.58 29.35 -3.17
C ARG A 286 -0.33 28.02 -2.46
N ALA A 287 -1.23 27.65 -1.55
CA ALA A 287 -1.01 26.56 -0.60
C ALA A 287 -1.96 25.38 -0.79
N LEU A 288 -3.10 25.55 -1.47
CA LEU A 288 -4.12 24.51 -1.61
C LEU A 288 -4.48 24.30 -3.08
N GLY A 289 -3.99 23.19 -3.62
CA GLY A 289 -4.08 22.92 -5.05
C GLY A 289 -4.37 21.46 -5.38
N SER A 290 -4.23 21.13 -6.65
CA SER A 290 -4.31 19.77 -7.15
C SER A 290 -3.25 19.54 -8.23
N SER A 291 -3.05 18.30 -8.67
CA SER A 291 -2.09 17.99 -9.74
C SER A 291 -2.77 17.34 -10.95
N LEU A 292 -2.15 17.53 -12.12
CA LEU A 292 -2.51 16.84 -13.35
C LEU A 292 -1.55 15.67 -13.59
N ASP A 293 -2.10 14.48 -13.78
CA ASP A 293 -1.34 13.26 -14.09
C ASP A 293 -1.28 12.98 -15.61
N VAL A 294 -0.49 11.99 -16.04
CA VAL A 294 -0.37 11.55 -17.44
C VAL A 294 -1.69 11.11 -18.06
N LEU A 295 -1.82 11.34 -19.35
CA LEU A 295 -3.02 11.02 -20.12
C LEU A 295 -2.65 10.38 -21.47
N SER A 296 -3.63 9.76 -22.12
CA SER A 296 -3.51 9.49 -23.55
C SER A 296 -3.64 10.79 -24.34
N ARG A 297 -3.14 10.82 -25.59
CA ARG A 297 -3.30 11.97 -26.49
C ARG A 297 -4.77 12.38 -26.64
N ALA A 298 -5.64 11.39 -26.83
CA ALA A 298 -7.08 11.60 -26.90
C ALA A 298 -7.68 12.06 -25.55
N GLY A 299 -7.10 11.63 -24.43
CA GLY A 299 -7.47 12.10 -23.09
C GLY A 299 -7.12 13.57 -22.89
N ILE A 300 -5.93 14.01 -23.30
CA ILE A 300 -5.49 15.41 -23.21
C ILE A 300 -6.47 16.34 -23.92
N ASP A 301 -6.89 16.00 -25.14
CA ASP A 301 -7.84 16.80 -25.92
C ASP A 301 -9.22 16.90 -25.25
N LYS A 302 -9.66 15.85 -24.54
CA LYS A 302 -10.96 15.81 -23.84
C LYS A 302 -10.91 16.55 -22.50
N VAL A 303 -9.88 16.31 -21.69
CA VAL A 303 -9.68 16.92 -20.37
C VAL A 303 -9.53 18.43 -20.45
N HIS A 304 -8.89 18.93 -21.51
CA HIS A 304 -8.74 20.38 -21.74
C HIS A 304 -9.91 21.01 -22.52
N SER A 305 -11.01 20.29 -22.71
CA SER A 305 -12.23 20.91 -23.26
C SER A 305 -12.80 21.93 -22.25
N PRO A 306 -13.40 23.05 -22.70
CA PRO A 306 -13.87 24.10 -21.80
C PRO A 306 -14.82 23.61 -20.70
N HIS A 307 -15.71 22.66 -21.03
CA HIS A 307 -16.64 22.06 -20.07
C HIS A 307 -15.91 21.25 -18.99
N ILE A 308 -14.98 20.36 -19.38
CA ILE A 308 -14.26 19.54 -18.40
C ILE A 308 -13.33 20.39 -17.54
N VAL A 309 -12.68 21.41 -18.09
CA VAL A 309 -11.87 22.37 -17.31
C VAL A 309 -12.73 23.07 -16.26
N GLN A 310 -13.91 23.58 -16.66
CA GLN A 310 -14.84 24.24 -15.73
C GLN A 310 -15.28 23.31 -14.61
N GLU A 311 -15.67 22.08 -14.94
CA GLU A 311 -16.11 21.09 -13.96
C GLU A 311 -14.98 20.65 -13.03
N SER A 312 -13.78 20.42 -13.58
CA SER A 312 -12.59 20.03 -12.80
C SER A 312 -12.24 21.08 -11.74
N LEU A 313 -12.36 22.36 -12.09
CA LEU A 313 -12.14 23.47 -11.17
C LEU A 313 -13.30 23.70 -10.19
N SER A 314 -14.48 23.13 -10.43
CA SER A 314 -15.65 23.32 -9.56
C SER A 314 -15.45 22.78 -8.14
N ALA A 315 -14.56 21.79 -7.97
CA ALA A 315 -14.14 21.25 -6.67
C ALA A 315 -13.49 22.31 -5.75
N GLY A 316 -13.08 23.45 -6.32
CA GLY A 316 -12.57 24.61 -5.59
C GLY A 316 -11.06 24.65 -5.41
N TRP A 317 -10.29 23.73 -6.00
CA TRP A 317 -8.83 23.72 -5.93
C TRP A 317 -8.22 24.97 -6.57
N GLY A 318 -7.17 25.51 -5.94
CA GLY A 318 -6.44 26.70 -6.37
C GLY A 318 -5.39 26.40 -7.44
N PRO A 319 -4.08 26.46 -7.11
CA PRO A 319 -3.01 26.14 -8.06
C PRO A 319 -3.14 24.71 -8.57
N ILE A 320 -2.96 24.55 -9.88
CA ILE A 320 -2.82 23.22 -10.49
C ILE A 320 -1.36 23.02 -10.84
N THR A 321 -0.77 21.95 -10.35
CA THR A 321 0.62 21.57 -10.62
C THR A 321 0.71 20.48 -11.68
N TYR A 322 1.92 20.28 -12.16
CA TYR A 322 2.29 19.39 -13.24
C TYR A 322 3.25 18.32 -12.69
N ARG A 323 3.11 17.04 -13.08
CA ARG A 323 3.99 15.94 -12.64
C ARG A 323 4.97 15.45 -13.71
N ASN A 324 6.13 14.93 -13.30
CA ASN A 324 7.13 14.36 -14.20
C ASN A 324 7.20 12.83 -14.18
N ASN A 325 6.12 12.19 -14.63
CA ASN A 325 6.07 10.73 -14.62
C ASN A 325 7.07 10.03 -15.59
N THR A 326 7.79 10.75 -16.46
CA THR A 326 8.77 10.08 -17.34
C THR A 326 9.94 9.50 -16.56
N GLU A 327 10.31 10.13 -15.44
CA GLU A 327 11.36 9.61 -14.57
C GLU A 327 10.94 8.34 -13.84
N LEU A 328 9.64 8.21 -13.54
CA LEU A 328 9.08 6.95 -13.02
C LEU A 328 9.41 5.77 -13.93
N ARG A 329 9.40 6.01 -15.23
CA ARG A 329 9.53 4.97 -16.27
C ARG A 329 10.87 4.97 -17.00
N MET A 330 11.93 5.53 -16.41
CA MET A 330 13.28 5.51 -16.98
C MET A 330 13.30 6.04 -18.43
N GLY A 331 12.57 7.13 -18.67
CA GLY A 331 12.42 7.75 -19.99
C GLY A 331 12.91 9.18 -20.00
N ALA A 332 13.38 9.63 -21.16
CA ALA A 332 13.69 11.04 -21.38
C ALA A 332 12.40 11.85 -21.64
N TRP A 333 12.41 13.08 -21.15
CA TRP A 333 11.31 14.04 -21.25
C TRP A 333 11.56 15.04 -22.38
N HIS A 334 10.76 14.98 -23.44
CA HIS A 334 10.81 15.98 -24.51
C HIS A 334 9.61 16.92 -24.40
N TRP A 335 9.80 18.03 -23.69
CA TRP A 335 8.78 19.08 -23.55
C TRP A 335 8.47 19.81 -24.87
N THR A 336 9.34 19.67 -25.87
CA THR A 336 9.17 20.17 -27.23
C THR A 336 9.86 19.24 -28.22
N GLU A 337 9.28 19.10 -29.41
CA GLU A 337 9.92 18.39 -30.53
C GLU A 337 10.96 19.27 -31.27
N ASN A 338 10.91 20.59 -31.05
CA ASN A 338 11.87 21.52 -31.64
C ASN A 338 13.09 21.62 -30.72
N GLY A 339 14.27 21.26 -31.22
CA GLY A 339 15.50 21.38 -30.44
C GLY A 339 16.72 20.98 -31.23
N THR A 340 17.82 20.77 -30.53
CA THR A 340 19.09 20.34 -31.11
C THR A 340 19.56 19.06 -30.48
N TRP A 341 20.09 18.18 -31.31
CA TRP A 341 20.77 16.95 -30.91
C TRP A 341 22.28 17.19 -30.87
N SER A 342 22.96 16.62 -29.88
CA SER A 342 24.43 16.63 -29.85
C SER A 342 25.05 15.94 -31.07
N ASP A 343 24.36 14.94 -31.63
CA ASP A 343 24.63 14.39 -32.96
C ASP A 343 23.49 14.71 -33.93
N ALA A 344 23.56 15.92 -34.49
CA ALA A 344 22.59 16.42 -35.44
C ALA A 344 22.51 15.60 -36.74
N ALA A 345 23.60 14.93 -37.15
CA ALA A 345 23.64 14.16 -38.39
C ALA A 345 22.76 12.91 -38.32
N HIS A 346 22.68 12.29 -37.15
CA HIS A 346 21.89 11.07 -36.91
C HIS A 346 20.63 11.32 -36.08
N GLN A 347 20.35 12.57 -35.68
CA GLN A 347 19.24 12.94 -34.79
C GLN A 347 19.24 12.11 -33.50
N SER A 348 20.41 12.04 -32.86
CA SER A 348 20.62 11.24 -31.65
C SER A 348 21.61 11.92 -30.70
N GLY A 349 21.78 11.33 -29.52
CA GLY A 349 22.60 11.88 -28.46
C GLY A 349 21.79 12.57 -27.38
N TYR A 350 22.31 13.70 -26.92
CA TYR A 350 21.71 14.49 -25.86
C TYR A 350 20.91 15.61 -26.50
N PHE A 351 19.63 15.65 -26.19
CA PHE A 351 18.70 16.64 -26.72
C PHE A 351 18.65 17.89 -25.83
N THR A 352 18.46 19.04 -26.47
CA THR A 352 18.12 20.31 -25.80
C THR A 352 17.01 20.98 -26.59
N GLY A 353 15.88 21.20 -25.93
CA GLY A 353 14.72 21.88 -26.50
C GLY A 353 15.01 23.32 -26.90
N SER A 354 14.34 23.79 -27.95
CA SER A 354 14.47 25.15 -28.45
C SER A 354 13.60 26.11 -27.65
N THR A 355 14.17 27.26 -27.30
CA THR A 355 13.45 28.37 -26.67
C THR A 355 12.68 29.24 -27.69
N ASP A 356 12.67 28.87 -28.98
CA ASP A 356 11.93 29.59 -30.01
C ASP A 356 10.42 29.40 -29.84
N LEU A 357 9.69 30.52 -29.85
CA LEU A 357 8.23 30.50 -29.71
C LEU A 357 7.58 30.17 -31.05
N LYS A 358 7.68 28.90 -31.47
CA LYS A 358 6.95 28.36 -32.63
C LYS A 358 5.50 28.03 -32.26
N ASP A 359 4.90 27.05 -32.94
CA ASP A 359 3.56 26.58 -32.65
C ASP A 359 3.41 26.15 -31.18
N PRO A 360 2.26 26.43 -30.53
CA PRO A 360 2.01 26.04 -29.15
C PRO A 360 2.18 24.53 -28.92
N THR A 361 2.98 24.17 -27.92
CA THR A 361 3.16 22.81 -27.42
C THR A 361 1.84 22.29 -26.84
N ARG A 362 1.37 21.16 -27.38
CA ARG A 362 0.15 20.49 -26.91
C ARG A 362 0.43 19.18 -26.20
N TYR A 363 1.56 18.55 -26.49
CA TYR A 363 1.96 17.26 -25.96
C TYR A 363 3.44 17.29 -25.63
N ILE A 364 3.80 16.61 -24.55
CA ILE A 364 5.15 16.31 -24.14
C ILE A 364 5.31 14.80 -24.32
N LEU A 365 6.40 14.39 -24.96
CA LEU A 365 6.65 13.00 -25.35
C LEU A 365 7.70 12.37 -24.45
N ALA A 366 7.47 11.10 -24.12
CA ALA A 366 8.46 10.25 -23.46
C ALA A 366 9.31 9.53 -24.51
N TYR A 367 10.61 9.43 -24.26
CA TYR A 367 11.55 8.69 -25.10
C TYR A 367 12.15 7.54 -24.31
N ALA A 368 12.22 6.36 -24.92
CA ALA A 368 12.96 5.25 -24.32
C ALA A 368 14.46 5.60 -24.28
N LEU A 369 15.17 5.03 -23.30
CA LEU A 369 16.62 5.19 -23.19
C LEU A 369 17.33 3.91 -23.67
N PRO A 370 17.94 3.91 -24.87
CA PRO A 370 18.72 2.78 -25.38
C PRO A 370 19.81 2.30 -24.42
N HIS A 371 20.44 3.24 -23.73
CA HIS A 371 21.51 3.00 -22.76
C HIS A 371 21.03 2.50 -21.38
N ARG A 372 19.72 2.27 -21.21
CA ARG A 372 19.21 1.45 -20.08
C ARG A 372 19.66 -0.02 -20.22
N GLY A 373 19.79 -0.51 -21.46
CA GLY A 373 20.17 -1.88 -21.75
C GLY A 373 19.32 -2.90 -21.00
N PHE A 374 19.97 -3.71 -20.18
CA PHE A 374 19.34 -4.79 -19.40
C PHE A 374 18.74 -4.35 -18.06
N ALA A 375 18.89 -3.09 -17.62
CA ALA A 375 18.42 -2.65 -16.31
C ALA A 375 16.88 -2.71 -16.24
N THR A 376 16.31 -3.38 -15.23
CA THR A 376 14.89 -3.75 -15.16
C THR A 376 14.20 -3.42 -13.84
N SER A 377 14.87 -2.74 -12.90
CA SER A 377 14.30 -2.39 -11.59
C SER A 377 13.48 -1.10 -11.63
N GLY A 378 12.47 -1.01 -10.76
CA GLY A 378 11.53 0.11 -10.69
C GLY A 378 10.24 -0.19 -11.46
N ASP A 379 9.55 0.86 -11.91
CA ASP A 379 8.35 0.74 -12.72
C ASP A 379 8.63 0.14 -14.11
N ALA A 380 7.54 -0.23 -14.80
CA ALA A 380 7.62 -0.64 -16.20
C ALA A 380 8.21 0.50 -17.05
N PRO A 381 9.43 0.32 -17.61
CA PRO A 381 10.12 1.39 -18.32
C PRO A 381 9.41 1.74 -19.63
N VAL A 382 9.70 2.92 -20.17
CA VAL A 382 9.27 3.29 -21.53
C VAL A 382 9.82 2.24 -22.52
N PRO A 383 8.95 1.53 -23.26
CA PRO A 383 9.40 0.51 -24.20
C PRO A 383 10.12 1.17 -25.38
N GLY A 384 11.26 0.61 -25.78
CA GLY A 384 12.05 1.07 -26.91
C GLY A 384 12.54 -0.10 -27.77
N PRO A 385 12.58 0.04 -29.11
CA PRO A 385 12.96 -1.05 -30.00
C PRO A 385 14.46 -1.41 -29.96
N ASN A 386 15.31 -0.49 -29.49
CA ASN A 386 16.76 -0.53 -29.68
C ASN A 386 17.54 -0.45 -28.34
N LEU A 387 17.22 -1.31 -27.37
CA LEU A 387 18.05 -1.42 -26.16
C LEU A 387 19.44 -1.96 -26.53
N SER A 388 20.49 -1.32 -26.01
CA SER A 388 21.88 -1.66 -26.33
C SER A 388 22.60 -2.25 -25.11
N TYR A 389 23.48 -1.48 -24.48
CA TYR A 389 24.18 -1.80 -23.24
C TYR A 389 23.68 -0.87 -22.13
N TRP A 390 23.89 -1.25 -20.87
CA TRP A 390 23.70 -0.29 -19.79
C TRP A 390 24.86 0.69 -19.78
N LYS A 391 24.60 2.00 -19.67
CA LYS A 391 25.62 3.03 -19.41
C LYS A 391 25.17 3.96 -18.29
N SER A 392 26.07 4.28 -17.37
CA SER A 392 25.82 5.19 -16.25
C SER A 392 25.66 6.65 -16.72
N ASN A 393 24.95 7.46 -15.94
CA ASN A 393 24.77 8.88 -16.22
C ASN A 393 26.13 9.64 -16.26
N PRO A 394 26.48 10.30 -17.39
CA PRO A 394 27.77 10.95 -17.55
C PRO A 394 27.96 12.16 -16.62
N TYR A 395 26.88 12.79 -16.14
CA TYR A 395 26.92 13.96 -15.25
C TYR A 395 27.34 13.62 -13.82
N LEU A 396 27.43 12.32 -13.46
CA LEU A 396 27.95 11.85 -12.17
C LEU A 396 29.47 11.60 -12.19
N THR A 397 30.12 11.88 -13.31
CA THR A 397 31.57 11.68 -13.44
C THR A 397 32.33 12.93 -13.00
N SER A 398 33.58 12.75 -12.60
CA SER A 398 34.52 13.80 -12.23
C SER A 398 34.67 14.92 -13.25
N ARG A 399 34.37 14.65 -14.52
CA ARG A 399 34.37 15.67 -15.58
C ARG A 399 33.29 16.72 -15.38
N PHE A 400 32.16 16.35 -14.77
CA PHE A 400 30.99 17.20 -14.57
C PHE A 400 30.80 17.61 -13.10
N THR A 401 31.00 16.68 -12.16
CA THR A 401 30.92 16.98 -10.72
C THR A 401 32.12 17.80 -10.24
N GLY A 402 33.28 17.64 -10.88
CA GLY A 402 34.56 18.17 -10.39
C GLY A 402 35.15 17.39 -9.21
N GLU A 403 34.50 16.31 -8.79
CA GLU A 403 34.88 15.45 -7.67
C GLU A 403 35.34 14.08 -8.16
N SER A 404 36.12 13.33 -7.37
CA SER A 404 36.55 11.99 -7.81
C SER A 404 35.36 11.06 -8.05
N ASP A 405 35.41 10.24 -9.11
CA ASP A 405 34.41 9.19 -9.38
C ASP A 405 34.25 8.22 -8.18
N ALA A 406 35.25 8.09 -7.31
CA ALA A 406 35.17 7.28 -6.10
C ALA A 406 34.22 7.86 -5.03
N LEU A 407 33.87 9.14 -5.12
CA LEU A 407 32.83 9.77 -4.28
C LEU A 407 31.43 9.59 -4.85
N HIS A 408 31.32 9.23 -6.14
CA HIS A 408 30.08 8.95 -6.86
C HIS A 408 30.10 7.56 -7.51
N PRO A 409 30.33 6.49 -6.71
CA PRO A 409 30.52 5.16 -7.25
C PRO A 409 29.25 4.68 -7.95
N GLN A 410 29.38 4.32 -9.22
CA GLN A 410 28.26 3.76 -9.98
C GLN A 410 28.19 2.26 -9.77
N TRP A 411 26.99 1.69 -9.80
CA TRP A 411 26.81 0.28 -9.48
C TRP A 411 25.72 -0.40 -10.30
N VAL A 412 25.87 -1.71 -10.45
CA VAL A 412 24.82 -2.61 -10.96
C VAL A 412 24.66 -3.78 -9.99
N VAL A 413 23.45 -3.94 -9.47
CA VAL A 413 23.02 -5.06 -8.63
C VAL A 413 22.31 -6.10 -9.49
N VAL A 414 22.77 -7.34 -9.39
CA VAL A 414 22.12 -8.54 -9.92
C VAL A 414 21.30 -9.18 -8.80
N ASP A 415 19.99 -9.15 -8.92
CA ASP A 415 19.07 -9.90 -8.06
C ASP A 415 18.79 -11.28 -8.69
N LEU A 416 19.34 -12.32 -8.08
CA LEU A 416 19.18 -13.72 -8.49
C LEU A 416 17.80 -14.29 -8.11
N ARG A 417 16.90 -13.45 -7.58
CA ARG A 417 15.51 -13.73 -7.16
C ARG A 417 15.39 -14.68 -5.97
N THR A 418 16.42 -15.48 -5.72
CA THR A 418 16.52 -16.51 -4.69
C THR A 418 17.98 -16.66 -4.28
N LEU A 419 18.24 -17.29 -3.13
CA LEU A 419 19.60 -17.63 -2.72
C LEU A 419 20.23 -18.62 -3.70
N GLN A 420 21.34 -18.22 -4.31
CA GLN A 420 22.14 -19.02 -5.23
C GLN A 420 23.56 -19.18 -4.71
N SER A 421 24.25 -20.20 -5.18
CA SER A 421 25.66 -20.45 -4.88
C SER A 421 26.54 -19.71 -5.90
N VAL A 422 27.33 -18.74 -5.45
CA VAL A 422 28.14 -17.86 -6.30
C VAL A 422 29.59 -17.86 -5.85
N ASN A 423 30.51 -18.15 -6.77
CA ASN A 423 31.95 -17.94 -6.56
C ASN A 423 32.63 -17.24 -7.73
N ALA A 424 31.88 -16.85 -8.75
CA ALA A 424 32.39 -16.23 -9.96
C ALA A 424 31.37 -15.27 -10.59
N VAL A 425 31.89 -14.31 -11.34
CA VAL A 425 31.10 -13.43 -12.20
C VAL A 425 31.76 -13.34 -13.57
N ARG A 426 30.94 -13.25 -14.62
CA ARG A 426 31.35 -12.88 -15.96
C ARG A 426 30.75 -11.52 -16.30
N ILE A 427 31.59 -10.58 -16.70
CA ILE A 427 31.19 -9.22 -17.07
C ILE A 427 31.66 -8.96 -18.49
N ALA A 428 30.74 -8.60 -19.38
CA ALA A 428 31.06 -8.07 -20.70
C ALA A 428 30.99 -6.54 -20.63
N TRP A 429 32.16 -5.91 -20.62
CA TRP A 429 32.28 -4.46 -20.57
C TRP A 429 32.09 -3.83 -21.95
N GLU A 430 31.49 -2.64 -21.98
CA GLU A 430 31.51 -1.73 -23.12
C GLU A 430 32.35 -0.50 -22.79
N SER A 431 32.67 0.33 -23.78
CA SER A 431 33.32 1.62 -23.50
C SER A 431 32.28 2.66 -23.05
N PRO A 432 32.60 3.49 -22.05
CA PRO A 432 33.73 3.40 -21.13
C PRO A 432 33.57 2.26 -20.11
N TYR A 433 34.61 1.47 -19.87
CA TYR A 433 34.59 0.39 -18.86
C TYR A 433 35.23 0.81 -17.54
N ALA A 434 34.97 0.07 -16.45
CA ALA A 434 35.61 0.30 -15.16
C ALA A 434 37.04 -0.26 -15.12
N VAL A 435 38.02 0.58 -14.74
CA VAL A 435 39.42 0.21 -14.52
C VAL A 435 39.63 -0.26 -13.08
N THR A 436 38.94 0.38 -12.13
CA THR A 436 38.89 0.00 -10.71
C THR A 436 37.45 -0.22 -10.27
N TYR A 437 37.15 -1.42 -9.79
CA TYR A 437 35.82 -1.81 -9.31
C TYR A 437 35.90 -2.94 -8.27
N GLN A 438 34.80 -3.15 -7.55
CA GLN A 438 34.62 -4.23 -6.61
C GLN A 438 33.42 -5.09 -7.00
N VAL A 439 33.52 -6.39 -6.75
CA VAL A 439 32.39 -7.30 -6.81
C VAL A 439 32.06 -7.73 -5.38
N GLU A 440 30.81 -7.51 -5.00
CA GLU A 440 30.31 -7.68 -3.65
C GLU A 440 29.09 -8.60 -3.65
N TYR A 441 28.76 -9.14 -2.47
CA TYR A 441 27.51 -9.85 -2.21
C TYR A 441 26.81 -9.25 -1.00
N TRP A 442 25.48 -9.40 -0.97
CA TRP A 442 24.68 -8.97 0.16
C TRP A 442 24.61 -10.07 1.23
N GLU A 443 25.04 -9.75 2.45
CA GLU A 443 24.84 -10.58 3.64
C GLU A 443 23.62 -10.04 4.39
N GLY A 444 22.42 -10.50 4.02
CA GLY A 444 21.16 -10.00 4.57
C GLY A 444 19.94 -10.33 3.71
N LYS A 445 18.88 -9.54 3.86
CA LYS A 445 17.64 -9.58 3.07
C LYS A 445 17.33 -8.22 2.45
N ASP A 446 16.45 -8.21 1.46
CA ASP A 446 15.78 -7.00 0.96
C ASP A 446 16.78 -5.87 0.60
N ALA A 447 17.86 -6.22 -0.12
CA ALA A 447 18.98 -5.32 -0.39
C ALA A 447 18.59 -4.03 -1.14
N LEU A 448 17.43 -4.01 -1.81
CA LEU A 448 16.90 -2.92 -2.62
C LEU A 448 15.57 -2.35 -2.08
N ASP A 449 15.15 -2.72 -0.86
CA ASP A 449 13.97 -2.16 -0.19
C ASP A 449 14.39 -0.88 0.58
N PHE A 450 14.34 0.27 -0.09
CA PHE A 450 14.78 1.55 0.47
C PHE A 450 13.70 2.24 1.32
N ASP A 451 12.43 1.95 1.03
CA ASP A 451 11.28 2.45 1.77
C ASP A 451 11.28 1.94 3.21
N ARG A 452 11.56 0.64 3.40
CA ARG A 452 11.59 0.01 4.73
C ARG A 452 13.01 -0.05 5.30
N GLY A 453 14.01 0.17 4.46
CA GLY A 453 15.42 0.12 4.78
C GLY A 453 16.02 -1.28 4.58
N PRO A 454 17.16 -1.41 3.87
CA PRO A 454 17.82 -2.69 3.65
C PRO A 454 18.29 -3.35 4.96
N ASP A 455 18.00 -4.65 5.14
CA ASP A 455 18.46 -5.43 6.29
C ASP A 455 19.72 -6.24 5.96
N GLY A 456 20.88 -5.65 6.18
CA GLY A 456 22.16 -6.33 5.98
C GLY A 456 23.31 -5.41 5.63
N ARG A 457 24.31 -5.98 4.95
CA ARG A 457 25.48 -5.25 4.48
C ARG A 457 26.08 -5.87 3.23
N TRP A 458 26.71 -5.01 2.42
CA TRP A 458 27.57 -5.44 1.32
C TRP A 458 28.91 -5.96 1.85
N LYS A 459 29.37 -7.06 1.27
CA LYS A 459 30.69 -7.63 1.54
C LYS A 459 31.40 -7.90 0.24
N VAL A 460 32.64 -7.44 0.15
CA VAL A 460 33.52 -7.74 -0.97
C VAL A 460 33.85 -9.23 -0.94
N PHE A 461 33.77 -9.89 -2.10
CA PHE A 461 34.30 -11.24 -2.25
C PHE A 461 35.82 -11.24 -1.99
N SER A 462 36.39 -12.37 -1.55
CA SER A 462 37.83 -12.44 -1.18
C SER A 462 38.79 -12.00 -2.28
N SER A 463 38.42 -12.24 -3.54
CA SER A 463 39.14 -11.81 -4.74
C SER A 463 38.33 -10.82 -5.57
N GLY A 464 37.38 -10.12 -4.94
CA GLY A 464 36.41 -9.24 -5.59
C GLY A 464 36.91 -7.81 -5.87
N ALA A 465 38.03 -7.39 -5.30
CA ALA A 465 38.60 -6.05 -5.54
C ALA A 465 39.52 -6.07 -6.76
N ILE A 466 39.13 -5.36 -7.82
CA ILE A 466 39.81 -5.35 -9.12
C ILE A 466 40.41 -3.96 -9.38
N LYS A 467 41.64 -3.94 -9.90
CA LYS A 467 42.37 -2.74 -10.32
C LYS A 467 43.02 -3.00 -11.67
N ASN A 468 43.25 -1.93 -12.45
CA ASN A 468 43.89 -1.99 -13.76
C ASN A 468 43.20 -2.95 -14.73
N SER A 469 41.86 -3.04 -14.67
CA SER A 469 41.08 -3.77 -15.67
C SER A 469 41.28 -3.16 -17.06
N THR A 470 41.29 -3.99 -18.10
CA THR A 470 41.47 -3.59 -19.49
C THR A 470 40.16 -3.63 -20.30
N GLY A 471 39.01 -3.85 -19.64
CA GLY A 471 37.71 -3.99 -20.30
C GLY A 471 37.52 -5.34 -21.00
N GLY A 472 36.63 -5.37 -21.99
CA GLY A 472 36.23 -6.58 -22.72
C GLY A 472 35.43 -7.57 -21.87
N THR A 473 35.37 -8.84 -22.28
CA THR A 473 34.70 -9.89 -21.51
C THR A 473 35.66 -10.54 -20.53
N VAL A 474 35.40 -10.37 -19.24
CA VAL A 474 36.18 -10.96 -18.16
C VAL A 474 35.37 -12.03 -17.43
N THR A 475 36.00 -13.14 -17.06
CA THR A 475 35.43 -14.13 -16.13
C THR A 475 36.33 -14.18 -14.90
N LEU A 476 35.78 -13.80 -13.75
CA LEU A 476 36.51 -13.61 -12.50
C LEU A 476 36.13 -14.70 -11.50
N LYS A 477 37.13 -15.38 -10.95
CA LYS A 477 36.95 -16.21 -9.76
C LYS A 477 36.98 -15.30 -8.53
N LEU A 478 35.83 -15.12 -7.91
CA LEU A 478 35.62 -14.19 -6.79
C LEU A 478 36.03 -14.80 -5.44
N SER A 479 35.90 -16.11 -5.29
CA SER A 479 36.28 -16.83 -4.07
C SER A 479 36.56 -18.32 -4.34
N ASP A 480 37.32 -18.96 -3.45
CA ASP A 480 37.59 -20.40 -3.54
C ASP A 480 36.35 -21.22 -3.20
N ALA A 481 35.70 -20.88 -2.08
CA ALA A 481 34.46 -21.49 -1.63
C ALA A 481 33.25 -20.64 -2.07
N PRO A 482 32.21 -21.25 -2.68
CA PRO A 482 31.00 -20.51 -3.04
C PRO A 482 30.28 -19.89 -1.86
N VAL A 483 29.79 -18.67 -2.10
CA VAL A 483 28.96 -17.90 -1.18
C VAL A 483 27.50 -18.06 -1.56
N SER A 484 26.64 -18.35 -0.58
CA SER A 484 25.20 -18.36 -0.80
C SER A 484 24.66 -16.93 -0.67
N THR A 485 24.18 -16.35 -1.76
CA THR A 485 23.63 -14.99 -1.81
C THR A 485 22.50 -14.88 -2.83
N GLN A 486 21.59 -13.94 -2.61
CA GLN A 486 20.59 -13.53 -3.60
C GLN A 486 21.10 -12.37 -4.45
N PHE A 487 21.86 -11.45 -3.84
CA PHE A 487 22.30 -10.22 -4.51
C PHE A 487 23.81 -10.21 -4.69
N VAL A 488 24.23 -9.81 -5.89
CA VAL A 488 25.62 -9.53 -6.26
C VAL A 488 25.68 -8.11 -6.80
N ARG A 489 26.67 -7.32 -6.39
CA ARG A 489 26.85 -5.93 -6.87
C ARG A 489 28.21 -5.76 -7.51
N VAL A 490 28.25 -5.10 -8.67
CA VAL A 490 29.47 -4.56 -9.26
C VAL A 490 29.50 -3.06 -8.91
N LEU A 491 30.46 -2.64 -8.09
CA LEU A 491 30.64 -1.26 -7.61
C LEU A 491 31.86 -0.64 -8.30
N MET A 492 31.66 0.40 -9.11
CA MET A 492 32.66 0.97 -10.01
C MET A 492 33.09 2.35 -9.54
N THR A 493 34.40 2.59 -9.52
CA THR A 493 34.99 3.79 -8.87
C THR A 493 36.03 4.52 -9.70
N GLU A 494 36.45 3.95 -10.83
CA GLU A 494 37.38 4.61 -11.76
C GLU A 494 37.08 4.17 -13.19
N SER A 495 36.75 5.14 -14.04
CA SER A 495 36.46 4.91 -15.46
C SER A 495 37.72 4.87 -16.33
N SER A 496 37.69 4.07 -17.39
CA SER A 496 38.70 4.08 -18.46
C SER A 496 38.67 5.36 -19.30
N ASN A 497 37.57 6.10 -19.24
CA ASN A 497 37.30 7.27 -20.07
C ASN A 497 37.48 7.04 -21.58
N THR A 498 37.22 5.82 -22.05
CA THR A 498 37.19 5.48 -23.47
C THR A 498 35.83 5.82 -24.08
N CYS A 499 35.81 6.25 -25.33
CA CYS A 499 34.56 6.61 -26.01
C CYS A 499 33.80 5.38 -26.51
N ASP A 500 32.49 5.44 -26.36
CA ASP A 500 31.55 4.47 -26.92
C ASP A 500 31.45 4.58 -28.46
N LEU A 501 30.54 3.79 -29.05
CA LEU A 501 30.34 3.72 -30.51
C LEU A 501 29.85 5.04 -31.14
N HIS A 502 29.43 6.02 -30.34
CA HIS A 502 28.94 7.32 -30.79
C HIS A 502 30.08 8.37 -30.92
N GLY A 503 31.32 7.97 -30.65
CA GLY A 503 32.51 8.75 -30.96
C GLY A 503 32.81 9.88 -29.98
N SER A 504 33.96 10.53 -30.17
CA SER A 504 34.54 11.48 -29.21
C SER A 504 34.15 12.95 -29.41
N SER A 505 33.23 13.25 -30.34
CA SER A 505 32.77 14.62 -30.60
C SER A 505 31.98 15.19 -29.42
N ASP A 506 31.29 14.35 -28.67
CA ASP A 506 30.66 14.70 -27.39
C ASP A 506 31.37 13.95 -26.26
N ILE A 507 31.88 14.70 -25.28
CA ILE A 507 32.64 14.12 -24.16
C ILE A 507 31.80 13.16 -23.32
N ARG A 508 30.47 13.32 -23.29
CA ARG A 508 29.57 12.45 -22.53
C ARG A 508 29.55 11.02 -23.07
N ASN A 509 29.97 10.80 -24.31
CA ASN A 509 30.17 9.48 -24.90
C ASN A 509 31.42 8.76 -24.36
N CYS A 510 32.30 9.48 -23.67
CA CYS A 510 33.61 8.98 -23.25
C CYS A 510 33.79 8.88 -21.74
N VAL A 511 32.75 9.15 -20.94
CA VAL A 511 32.84 9.14 -19.47
C VAL A 511 31.74 8.26 -18.87
N GLY A 512 31.97 7.77 -17.66
CA GLY A 512 31.04 6.89 -16.95
C GLY A 512 31.45 5.42 -17.06
N TYR A 513 30.46 4.53 -17.03
CA TYR A 513 30.65 3.08 -17.06
C TYR A 513 29.61 2.43 -17.95
N ALA A 514 30.01 1.43 -18.73
CA ALA A 514 29.16 0.74 -19.67
C ALA A 514 29.34 -0.78 -19.57
N ILE A 515 28.21 -1.51 -19.51
CA ILE A 515 28.17 -2.96 -19.37
C ILE A 515 27.17 -3.53 -20.36
N GLN A 516 27.61 -4.49 -21.17
CA GLN A 516 26.76 -5.23 -22.09
C GLN A 516 25.99 -6.34 -21.38
N SER A 517 26.65 -7.10 -20.50
CA SER A 517 26.01 -8.15 -19.71
C SER A 517 26.78 -8.50 -18.44
N ILE A 518 26.05 -9.03 -17.45
CA ILE A 518 26.60 -9.56 -16.20
C ILE A 518 25.96 -10.91 -15.92
N ASP A 519 26.79 -11.94 -15.76
CA ASP A 519 26.37 -13.27 -15.32
C ASP A 519 27.04 -13.61 -13.98
N ALA A 520 26.26 -13.94 -12.95
CA ALA A 520 26.78 -14.46 -11.69
C ALA A 520 26.60 -15.99 -11.63
N GLY A 521 27.56 -16.70 -11.07
CA GLY A 521 27.52 -18.15 -11.05
C GLY A 521 28.71 -18.80 -10.38
N THR A 522 29.06 -19.98 -10.87
CA THR A 522 30.18 -20.77 -10.36
C THR A 522 31.24 -21.05 -11.41
N LEU A 523 32.51 -20.99 -11.02
CA LEU A 523 33.66 -21.41 -11.80
C LEU A 523 34.27 -22.65 -11.13
N ASP A 524 34.22 -23.78 -11.84
CA ASP A 524 34.75 -25.05 -11.33
C ASP A 524 36.29 -25.07 -11.32
N ALA A 525 36.86 -26.22 -10.89
CA ALA A 525 38.31 -26.39 -10.86
C ALA A 525 38.97 -26.44 -12.25
N GLY A 526 38.20 -26.76 -13.30
CA GLY A 526 38.65 -26.77 -14.69
C GLY A 526 38.54 -25.41 -15.39
N GLY A 527 38.00 -24.38 -14.70
CA GLY A 527 37.77 -23.06 -15.27
C GLY A 527 36.49 -22.95 -16.10
N ALA A 528 35.58 -23.94 -16.03
CA ALA A 528 34.30 -23.87 -16.71
C ALA A 528 33.30 -23.04 -15.88
N PHE A 529 32.72 -22.02 -16.51
CA PHE A 529 31.73 -21.14 -15.88
C PHE A 529 30.32 -21.68 -16.08
N THR A 530 29.58 -21.80 -14.99
CA THR A 530 28.17 -22.18 -14.95
C THR A 530 27.37 -21.03 -14.37
N ASN A 531 26.43 -20.48 -15.15
CA ASN A 531 25.54 -19.41 -14.71
C ASN A 531 24.61 -19.93 -13.58
N ALA A 532 24.31 -19.10 -12.58
CA ALA A 532 23.40 -19.44 -11.48
C ALA A 532 21.92 -19.60 -11.92
N VAL A 533 21.58 -19.23 -13.15
CA VAL A 533 20.21 -19.28 -13.68
C VAL A 533 19.88 -20.68 -14.22
N LEU A 534 18.86 -21.34 -13.64
CA LEU A 534 18.29 -22.56 -14.18
C LEU A 534 17.25 -22.28 -15.27
N ASP A 535 17.48 -22.89 -16.43
CA ASP A 535 16.65 -22.91 -17.62
C ASP A 535 15.29 -23.64 -17.47
N ALA A 536 14.48 -23.52 -18.54
CA ALA A 536 13.34 -24.33 -19.03
C ALA A 536 12.24 -24.85 -18.08
N LYS A 537 12.36 -24.72 -16.76
CA LYS A 537 11.46 -25.30 -15.73
C LYS A 537 10.68 -24.27 -14.91
N GLY A 538 10.70 -22.99 -15.29
CA GLY A 538 9.82 -21.96 -14.73
C GLY A 538 10.31 -21.23 -13.49
N ASN A 539 11.63 -21.12 -13.26
CA ASN A 539 12.18 -20.18 -12.27
C ASN A 539 12.29 -18.76 -12.87
N LEU A 540 12.12 -17.72 -12.03
CA LEU A 540 12.22 -16.31 -12.42
C LEU A 540 13.66 -15.98 -12.86
N GLN A 541 13.80 -15.26 -13.98
CA GLN A 541 15.08 -14.73 -14.46
C GLN A 541 15.64 -13.66 -13.51
N PRO A 542 16.96 -13.46 -13.44
CA PRO A 542 17.54 -12.37 -12.67
C PRO A 542 17.00 -11.01 -13.13
N THR A 543 16.87 -10.11 -12.17
CA THR A 543 16.58 -8.70 -12.42
C THR A 543 17.82 -7.86 -12.13
N PHE A 544 17.95 -6.74 -12.83
CA PHE A 544 19.13 -5.88 -12.74
C PHE A 544 18.71 -4.48 -12.32
N CYS A 545 19.29 -4.00 -11.22
CA CYS A 545 19.10 -2.64 -10.74
C CYS A 545 20.41 -1.87 -10.94
N ALA A 546 20.34 -0.64 -11.42
CA ALA A 546 21.52 0.17 -11.69
C ALA A 546 21.40 1.54 -11.04
N SER A 547 22.53 2.13 -10.65
CA SER A 547 22.61 3.39 -9.92
C SER A 547 22.11 4.60 -10.70
N SER A 548 22.30 4.59 -12.03
CA SER A 548 21.96 5.69 -12.91
C SER A 548 21.95 5.22 -14.37
N ILE A 549 21.41 6.06 -15.27
CA ILE A 549 21.31 5.76 -16.71
C ILE A 549 21.71 6.98 -17.51
N ASP A 550 22.47 6.76 -18.58
CA ASP A 550 22.81 7.76 -19.57
C ASP A 550 21.55 8.24 -20.32
N PRO A 551 21.23 9.56 -20.30
CA PRO A 551 20.07 10.11 -21.00
C PRO A 551 20.23 10.16 -22.53
N TRP A 552 21.31 9.62 -23.10
CA TRP A 552 21.48 9.45 -24.54
C TRP A 552 20.32 8.66 -25.18
N HIS A 553 19.76 9.20 -26.26
CA HIS A 553 18.70 8.54 -27.04
C HIS A 553 18.63 9.11 -28.46
N SER A 554 17.68 8.66 -29.28
CA SER A 554 17.46 9.14 -30.65
C SER A 554 16.03 9.58 -30.91
N ALA A 555 15.82 10.29 -32.02
CA ALA A 555 14.49 10.63 -32.49
C ALA A 555 13.58 9.40 -32.72
N THR A 556 14.16 8.22 -32.96
CA THR A 556 13.40 6.97 -33.18
C THR A 556 12.95 6.28 -31.89
N ASP A 557 13.43 6.73 -30.73
CA ASP A 557 13.05 6.18 -29.43
C ASP A 557 11.79 6.85 -28.85
N ALA A 558 11.18 7.77 -29.61
CA ALA A 558 9.95 8.45 -29.24
C ALA A 558 8.81 7.45 -29.01
N ARG A 559 8.10 7.60 -27.90
CA ARG A 559 6.83 6.91 -27.68
C ARG A 559 5.66 7.79 -28.12
N ASP A 560 5.34 7.73 -29.40
CA ASP A 560 4.27 8.51 -30.03
C ASP A 560 2.96 7.73 -30.25
N ASP A 561 2.84 6.54 -29.63
CA ASP A 561 1.66 5.65 -29.70
C ASP A 561 0.35 6.28 -29.18
N GLY A 562 0.45 7.47 -28.59
CA GLY A 562 -0.66 8.25 -28.05
C GLY A 562 -1.22 7.71 -26.74
N LYS A 563 -0.62 6.69 -26.12
CA LYS A 563 -1.13 6.04 -24.90
C LYS A 563 -0.56 6.61 -23.61
N TYR A 564 0.61 7.24 -23.67
CA TYR A 564 1.31 7.78 -22.52
C TYR A 564 1.95 9.12 -22.90
N GLN A 565 1.23 10.20 -22.64
CA GLN A 565 1.66 11.56 -22.97
C GLN A 565 1.41 12.50 -21.80
N HIS A 566 2.26 13.51 -21.75
CA HIS A 566 2.17 14.63 -20.84
C HIS A 566 1.53 15.80 -21.62
N THR A 567 0.72 16.61 -20.93
CA THR A 567 0.10 17.83 -21.50
C THR A 567 1.15 18.89 -21.87
N GLY A 568 1.15 19.41 -23.10
CA GLY A 568 2.05 20.50 -23.49
C GLY A 568 1.89 21.76 -22.62
N PHE A 569 3.00 22.43 -22.28
CA PHE A 569 2.97 23.60 -21.40
C PHE A 569 2.08 24.74 -21.94
N ASP A 570 2.05 24.96 -23.25
CA ASP A 570 1.18 26.00 -23.81
C ASP A 570 -0.31 25.64 -23.62
N LEU A 571 -0.70 24.39 -23.88
CA LEU A 571 -2.06 23.93 -23.62
C LEU A 571 -2.43 24.01 -22.14
N PHE A 572 -1.51 23.58 -21.26
CA PHE A 572 -1.70 23.64 -19.82
C PHE A 572 -1.99 25.07 -19.35
N PHE A 573 -1.14 26.03 -19.66
CA PHE A 573 -1.33 27.42 -19.21
C PHE A 573 -2.47 28.16 -19.92
N THR A 574 -2.79 27.83 -21.18
CA THR A 574 -3.79 28.58 -21.97
C THR A 574 -5.20 27.99 -21.94
N SER A 575 -5.37 26.74 -21.52
CA SER A 575 -6.68 26.08 -21.43
C SER A 575 -7.57 26.64 -20.31
N GLY A 576 -6.98 27.33 -19.33
CA GLY A 576 -7.66 27.78 -18.12
C GLY A 576 -7.57 26.79 -16.95
N ILE A 577 -7.05 25.57 -17.15
CA ILE A 577 -6.93 24.56 -16.09
C ILE A 577 -6.05 25.02 -14.93
N THR A 578 -5.06 25.88 -15.16
CA THR A 578 -4.22 26.47 -14.11
C THR A 578 -4.96 27.41 -13.17
N ASN A 579 -6.26 27.64 -13.40
CA ASN A 579 -7.09 28.56 -12.63
C ASN A 579 -6.50 30.00 -12.59
N ASN A 580 -5.75 30.37 -13.64
CA ASN A 580 -4.98 31.62 -13.75
C ASN A 580 -4.05 31.87 -12.55
N LEU A 581 -3.52 30.80 -11.94
CA LEU A 581 -2.56 30.84 -10.85
C LEU A 581 -1.18 30.39 -11.33
N PRO A 582 -0.09 30.84 -10.67
CA PRO A 582 1.23 30.28 -10.89
C PRO A 582 1.26 28.78 -10.60
N ALA A 583 1.90 28.02 -11.48
CA ALA A 583 2.04 26.57 -11.34
C ALA A 583 3.45 26.18 -10.90
N MET A 584 3.56 25.11 -10.13
CA MET A 584 4.85 24.44 -9.92
C MET A 584 5.15 23.62 -11.17
N ILE A 585 6.40 23.68 -11.64
CA ILE A 585 6.83 23.06 -12.90
C ILE A 585 7.99 22.12 -12.61
N PRO A 586 7.87 20.83 -12.95
CA PRO A 586 8.94 19.89 -12.74
C PRO A 586 9.97 19.96 -13.87
N VAL A 587 11.20 19.59 -13.56
CA VAL A 587 12.27 19.36 -14.54
C VAL A 587 12.87 17.96 -14.35
N THR A 588 13.24 17.30 -15.44
CA THR A 588 13.84 15.96 -15.42
C THR A 588 15.30 16.03 -14.98
N MET A 589 15.71 15.15 -14.06
CA MET A 589 17.08 15.11 -13.53
C MET A 589 17.82 13.79 -13.84
N LEU A 590 17.31 12.67 -13.36
CA LEU A 590 17.95 11.35 -13.45
C LEU A 590 18.17 10.92 -14.91
N TYR A 591 17.22 11.27 -15.77
CA TYR A 591 17.16 10.87 -17.18
C TYR A 591 17.10 12.08 -18.14
N GLY A 592 17.54 13.25 -17.67
CA GLY A 592 17.51 14.51 -18.40
C GLY A 592 18.90 15.15 -18.51
N THR A 593 18.93 16.40 -18.97
CA THR A 593 20.15 17.21 -19.00
C THR A 593 19.90 18.58 -18.35
N PRO A 594 20.91 19.19 -17.69
CA PRO A 594 20.76 20.52 -17.10
C PRO A 594 20.52 21.58 -18.19
N GLU A 595 21.06 21.39 -19.40
CA GLU A 595 20.83 22.26 -20.54
C GLU A 595 19.38 22.25 -21.01
N ASP A 596 18.76 21.07 -21.09
CA ASP A 596 17.35 20.95 -21.50
C ASP A 596 16.39 21.51 -20.45
N ALA A 597 16.65 21.25 -19.15
CA ALA A 597 15.88 21.83 -18.06
C ALA A 597 15.94 23.36 -18.07
N ALA A 598 17.12 23.95 -18.29
CA ALA A 598 17.27 25.40 -18.45
C ALA A 598 16.51 25.93 -19.67
N ALA A 599 16.55 25.22 -20.79
CA ALA A 599 15.80 25.61 -21.99
C ALA A 599 14.28 25.54 -21.78
N GLN A 600 13.79 24.53 -21.06
CA GLN A 600 12.38 24.41 -20.67
C GLN A 600 11.91 25.63 -19.89
N ILE A 601 12.64 26.01 -18.83
CA ILE A 601 12.23 27.14 -17.99
C ILE A 601 12.35 28.46 -18.76
N ALA A 602 13.41 28.65 -19.54
CA ALA A 602 13.55 29.82 -20.40
C ALA A 602 12.40 29.95 -21.41
N TYR A 603 11.91 28.83 -21.97
CA TYR A 603 10.74 28.82 -22.85
C TYR A 603 9.47 29.26 -22.13
N ILE A 604 9.19 28.70 -20.94
CA ILE A 604 8.00 29.01 -20.13
C ILE A 604 8.00 30.49 -19.73
N GLU A 605 9.14 31.03 -19.28
CA GLU A 605 9.29 32.46 -18.96
C GLU A 605 9.10 33.35 -20.19
N LYS A 606 9.66 32.96 -21.34
CA LYS A 606 9.52 33.71 -22.60
C LYS A 606 8.09 33.72 -23.13
N ARG A 607 7.29 32.69 -22.85
CA ARG A 607 5.84 32.68 -23.08
C ARG A 607 5.06 33.58 -22.11
N GLY A 608 5.68 33.99 -21.01
CA GLY A 608 5.05 34.79 -19.95
C GLY A 608 4.18 33.96 -19.00
N TYR A 609 4.40 32.64 -18.94
CA TYR A 609 3.64 31.76 -18.06
C TYR A 609 4.16 31.85 -16.61
N PRO A 610 3.26 32.00 -15.62
CA PRO A 610 3.68 32.21 -14.24
C PRO A 610 4.12 30.90 -13.56
N ILE A 611 5.34 30.90 -13.05
CA ILE A 611 5.93 29.78 -12.30
C ILE A 611 5.91 30.12 -10.80
N SER A 612 5.49 29.19 -9.94
CA SER A 612 5.58 29.32 -8.49
C SER A 612 6.88 28.74 -7.93
N TYR A 613 7.21 27.52 -8.36
CA TYR A 613 8.33 26.69 -7.90
C TYR A 613 8.82 25.80 -9.05
N ILE A 614 10.09 25.41 -8.99
CA ILE A 614 10.66 24.37 -9.84
C ILE A 614 10.88 23.12 -8.99
N GLU A 615 10.15 22.07 -9.32
CA GLU A 615 10.35 20.75 -8.71
C GLU A 615 11.45 20.02 -9.47
N MET A 616 12.47 19.63 -8.73
CA MET A 616 13.71 19.07 -9.25
C MET A 616 13.57 17.55 -9.18
N GLY A 617 13.33 16.90 -10.31
CA GLY A 617 13.22 15.45 -10.41
C GLY A 617 11.90 14.83 -9.90
N GLU A 618 11.74 13.51 -10.05
CA GLU A 618 10.63 12.69 -9.50
C GLU A 618 11.15 11.38 -8.84
N GLU A 619 10.66 11.04 -7.63
CA GLU A 619 10.87 9.79 -6.88
C GLU A 619 12.30 9.19 -6.96
N PRO A 620 13.35 9.90 -6.54
CA PRO A 620 14.71 9.37 -6.64
C PRO A 620 14.98 8.18 -5.71
N ASP A 621 14.22 8.03 -4.64
CA ASP A 621 14.19 6.86 -3.77
C ASP A 621 13.71 5.59 -4.49
N GLY A 622 12.59 5.67 -5.22
CA GLY A 622 12.05 4.57 -6.02
C GLY A 622 12.91 4.18 -7.22
N LYS A 623 13.81 5.08 -7.66
CA LYS A 623 14.84 4.78 -8.68
C LYS A 623 16.20 4.44 -8.08
N HIS A 624 16.25 4.18 -6.77
CA HIS A 624 17.44 3.78 -6.03
C HIS A 624 18.61 4.76 -6.15
N ALA A 625 18.35 6.04 -6.39
CA ALA A 625 19.37 7.06 -6.51
C ALA A 625 20.06 7.29 -5.16
N MET A 626 21.39 7.29 -5.17
CA MET A 626 22.17 7.60 -3.96
C MET A 626 22.05 9.11 -3.63
N PRO A 627 21.99 9.51 -2.35
CA PRO A 627 21.76 10.91 -1.97
C PRO A 627 22.85 11.84 -2.45
N GLU A 628 24.11 11.39 -2.42
CA GLU A 628 25.26 12.17 -2.89
C GLU A 628 25.26 12.32 -4.42
N ASP A 629 24.85 11.27 -5.16
CA ASP A 629 24.73 11.33 -6.62
C ASP A 629 23.60 12.28 -7.03
N TYR A 630 22.44 12.15 -6.38
CA TYR A 630 21.32 13.04 -6.61
C TYR A 630 21.66 14.49 -6.24
N ALA A 631 22.36 14.72 -5.13
CA ALA A 631 22.81 16.05 -4.73
C ALA A 631 23.82 16.65 -5.73
N ALA A 632 24.72 15.84 -6.29
CA ALA A 632 25.65 16.29 -7.33
C ALA A 632 24.92 16.71 -8.61
N LEU A 633 23.88 15.98 -9.02
CA LEU A 633 22.99 16.39 -10.12
C LEU A 633 22.21 17.66 -9.74
N TYR A 634 21.67 17.74 -8.53
CA TYR A 634 20.90 18.88 -8.03
C TYR A 634 21.70 20.19 -8.15
N LEU A 635 22.97 20.19 -7.73
CA LEU A 635 23.84 21.37 -7.83
C LEU A 635 24.11 21.80 -9.28
N GLN A 636 24.24 20.83 -10.20
CA GLN A 636 24.44 21.10 -11.62
C GLN A 636 23.19 21.73 -12.25
N TRP A 637 22.00 21.16 -11.98
CA TRP A 637 20.73 21.71 -12.45
C TRP A 637 20.45 23.08 -11.84
N ALA A 638 20.66 23.26 -10.53
CA ALA A 638 20.50 24.55 -9.87
C ALA A 638 21.39 25.62 -10.52
N THR A 639 22.63 25.26 -10.82
CA THR A 639 23.56 26.16 -11.53
C THR A 639 23.08 26.50 -12.94
N ALA A 640 22.44 25.58 -13.67
CA ALA A 640 21.91 25.84 -15.01
C ALA A 640 20.63 26.70 -14.96
N LEU A 641 19.71 26.39 -14.04
CA LEU A 641 18.42 27.08 -13.87
C LEU A 641 18.61 28.51 -13.35
N HIS A 642 19.48 28.73 -12.36
CA HIS A 642 19.75 30.08 -11.86
C HIS A 642 20.50 30.98 -12.85
N LYS A 643 21.10 30.43 -13.91
CA LYS A 643 21.59 31.24 -15.04
C LYS A 643 20.45 31.77 -15.91
N VAL A 644 19.31 31.09 -15.94
CA VAL A 644 18.08 31.55 -16.62
C VAL A 644 17.43 32.65 -15.77
N ASP A 645 17.05 32.33 -14.54
CA ASP A 645 16.58 33.30 -13.55
C ASP A 645 17.11 32.96 -12.14
N PRO A 646 17.93 33.82 -11.52
CA PRO A 646 18.44 33.60 -10.16
C PRO A 646 17.37 33.65 -9.06
N LYS A 647 16.12 34.01 -9.36
CA LYS A 647 15.01 34.05 -8.41
C LYS A 647 14.20 32.76 -8.36
N LEU A 648 14.48 31.79 -9.23
CA LEU A 648 13.78 30.52 -9.24
C LEU A 648 13.93 29.81 -7.89
N LYS A 649 12.80 29.38 -7.35
CA LYS A 649 12.73 28.59 -6.12
C LYS A 649 12.79 27.12 -6.50
N LEU A 650 13.95 26.52 -6.27
CA LEU A 650 14.22 25.13 -6.61
C LEU A 650 13.96 24.27 -5.38
N GLY A 651 13.45 23.06 -5.57
CA GLY A 651 13.15 22.18 -4.44
C GLY A 651 12.76 20.79 -4.90
N GLY A 652 12.40 19.96 -3.93
CA GLY A 652 12.54 18.50 -4.03
C GLY A 652 13.76 18.05 -3.22
N PRO A 653 14.20 16.78 -3.31
CA PRO A 653 13.55 15.71 -4.08
C PRO A 653 12.12 15.46 -3.61
N ILE A 654 11.28 14.98 -4.52
CA ILE A 654 9.96 14.42 -4.22
C ILE A 654 10.13 12.92 -4.00
N PHE A 655 9.79 12.44 -2.80
CA PHE A 655 9.92 11.02 -2.44
C PHE A 655 8.61 10.26 -2.59
N GLU A 656 8.73 8.95 -2.80
CA GLU A 656 7.60 8.02 -2.68
C GLU A 656 6.97 8.16 -1.28
N GLY A 657 5.65 7.96 -1.21
CA GLY A 657 4.86 8.26 -0.01
C GLY A 657 5.09 7.35 1.19
N VAL A 658 6.25 7.47 1.85
CA VAL A 658 6.61 6.76 3.09
C VAL A 658 6.31 7.60 4.33
N ASN A 659 5.89 6.93 5.41
CA ASN A 659 5.54 7.59 6.68
C ASN A 659 6.73 7.68 7.66
N GLU A 660 7.95 7.39 7.21
CA GLU A 660 9.19 7.38 8.01
C GLU A 660 10.40 7.82 7.17
N ASP A 661 11.59 7.91 7.78
CA ASP A 661 12.83 8.24 7.06
C ASP A 661 13.18 7.15 6.03
N ILE A 662 13.62 7.59 4.85
CA ILE A 662 14.08 6.70 3.78
C ILE A 662 15.49 6.26 4.10
N ARG A 663 15.67 4.96 4.30
CA ARG A 663 16.94 4.39 4.75
C ARG A 663 17.62 3.60 3.65
N LEU A 664 18.88 3.94 3.42
CA LEU A 664 19.72 3.35 2.39
C LEU A 664 20.80 2.44 2.99
N TRP A 665 21.61 1.87 2.10
CA TRP A 665 22.90 1.32 2.50
C TRP A 665 23.73 2.36 3.25
N PRO A 666 24.39 1.97 4.36
CA PRO A 666 25.19 2.88 5.15
C PRO A 666 26.35 3.45 4.32
N ASP A 667 26.60 4.76 4.45
CA ASP A 667 27.81 5.38 3.92
C ASP A 667 29.06 4.99 4.73
N ALA A 668 30.22 5.56 4.36
CA ALA A 668 31.48 5.32 5.06
C ALA A 668 31.47 5.76 6.54
N GLN A 669 30.51 6.60 6.95
CA GLN A 669 30.30 7.06 8.32
C GLN A 669 29.18 6.29 9.04
N GLY A 670 28.54 5.34 8.37
CA GLY A 670 27.43 4.54 8.92
C GLY A 670 26.07 5.24 8.86
N ARG A 671 25.93 6.36 8.14
CA ARG A 671 24.66 7.09 7.99
C ARG A 671 23.78 6.41 6.95
N THR A 672 22.48 6.31 7.26
CA THR A 672 21.49 5.63 6.40
C THR A 672 20.40 6.55 5.87
N SER A 673 20.09 7.67 6.54
CA SER A 673 19.05 8.61 6.07
C SER A 673 19.40 9.18 4.70
N TRP A 674 18.46 9.06 3.76
CA TRP A 674 18.57 9.67 2.44
C TRP A 674 18.63 11.19 2.56
N MET A 675 17.59 11.78 3.17
CA MET A 675 17.45 13.24 3.30
C MET A 675 18.61 13.85 4.09
N GLY A 676 19.02 13.19 5.18
CA GLY A 676 20.15 13.65 5.99
C GLY A 676 21.47 13.69 5.23
N ARG A 677 21.71 12.74 4.33
CA ARG A 677 22.93 12.69 3.49
C ARG A 677 22.88 13.73 2.37
N PHE A 678 21.73 13.90 1.71
CA PHE A 678 21.51 14.93 0.70
C PHE A 678 21.74 16.34 1.26
N VAL A 679 21.09 16.68 2.38
CA VAL A 679 21.25 17.98 3.04
C VAL A 679 22.70 18.21 3.49
N ALA A 680 23.36 17.18 4.01
CA ALA A 680 24.77 17.27 4.39
C ALA A 680 25.67 17.57 3.19
N TYR A 681 25.40 16.95 2.03
CA TYR A 681 26.14 17.19 0.80
C TYR A 681 25.99 18.65 0.35
N LEU A 682 24.76 19.19 0.28
CA LEU A 682 24.53 20.61 -0.07
C LEU A 682 25.23 21.58 0.90
N LYS A 683 25.19 21.27 2.21
CA LYS A 683 25.88 22.05 3.25
C LYS A 683 27.40 22.05 3.03
N SER A 684 27.99 20.89 2.74
CA SER A 684 29.44 20.78 2.52
C SER A 684 29.93 21.56 1.30
N HIS A 685 29.05 21.78 0.32
CA HIS A 685 29.32 22.58 -0.88
C HIS A 685 28.97 24.08 -0.71
N GLY A 686 28.42 24.49 0.44
CA GLY A 686 27.98 25.87 0.67
C GLY A 686 26.76 26.28 -0.17
N ARG A 687 25.97 25.30 -0.62
CA ARG A 687 24.87 25.47 -1.59
C ARG A 687 23.50 25.06 -1.03
N LEU A 688 23.38 24.94 0.30
CA LEU A 688 22.09 24.65 0.96
C LEU A 688 20.98 25.64 0.58
N ALA A 689 21.33 26.90 0.29
CA ALA A 689 20.36 27.93 -0.11
C ALA A 689 19.67 27.65 -1.45
N ASP A 690 20.18 26.73 -2.27
CA ASP A 690 19.49 26.32 -3.50
C ASP A 690 18.22 25.52 -3.18
N LEU A 691 18.20 24.82 -2.03
CA LEU A 691 17.05 24.07 -1.54
C LEU A 691 16.01 25.04 -0.95
N SER A 692 15.14 25.56 -1.81
CA SER A 692 14.10 26.53 -1.44
C SER A 692 12.83 25.89 -0.87
N PHE A 693 12.63 24.59 -1.09
CA PHE A 693 11.57 23.77 -0.49
C PHE A 693 11.91 22.27 -0.61
N VAL A 694 11.25 21.44 0.19
CA VAL A 694 11.24 19.97 0.04
C VAL A 694 9.81 19.56 -0.26
N SER A 695 9.62 18.72 -1.28
CA SER A 695 8.35 18.09 -1.60
C SER A 695 8.37 16.61 -1.27
N PHE A 696 7.21 16.00 -1.11
CA PHE A 696 7.05 14.56 -0.91
C PHE A 696 5.62 14.15 -1.30
N GLU A 697 5.45 12.88 -1.60
CA GLU A 697 4.14 12.27 -1.80
C GLU A 697 3.57 11.77 -0.47
N HIS A 698 2.25 11.72 -0.34
CA HIS A 698 1.63 11.15 0.86
C HIS A 698 0.61 10.08 0.49
N TYR A 699 1.01 8.81 0.73
CA TYR A 699 0.21 7.61 0.49
C TYR A 699 0.17 6.74 1.75
N PRO A 700 -0.55 7.16 2.79
CA PRO A 700 -0.34 6.67 4.15
C PRO A 700 -0.75 5.20 4.37
N PHE A 701 -1.53 4.62 3.46
CA PHE A 701 -2.09 3.29 3.64
C PHE A 701 -1.86 2.35 2.47
N GLU A 702 -1.66 1.08 2.81
CA GLU A 702 -1.65 -0.02 1.85
C GLU A 702 -3.08 -0.29 1.35
N ALA A 703 -3.31 -0.11 0.05
CA ALA A 703 -4.62 -0.08 -0.60
C ALA A 703 -5.62 -1.14 -0.08
N CYS A 704 -5.20 -2.40 0.00
CA CYS A 704 -6.08 -3.52 0.36
C CYS A 704 -6.25 -3.76 1.86
N THR A 705 -5.67 -2.91 2.69
CA THR A 705 -5.68 -3.05 4.15
C THR A 705 -6.43 -1.94 4.88
N VAL A 706 -6.87 -0.92 4.13
CA VAL A 706 -7.58 0.24 4.67
C VAL A 706 -8.86 -0.21 5.39
N LYS A 707 -8.99 0.22 6.65
CA LYS A 707 -10.18 0.02 7.48
C LYS A 707 -10.54 1.34 8.11
N TRP A 708 -11.74 1.46 8.66
CA TRP A 708 -12.18 2.71 9.26
C TRP A 708 -11.24 3.22 10.36
N GLU A 709 -10.66 2.32 11.15
CA GLU A 709 -9.73 2.67 12.23
C GLU A 709 -8.45 3.36 11.72
N SER A 710 -8.10 3.19 10.44
CA SER A 710 -6.98 3.89 9.81
C SER A 710 -7.13 5.41 9.87
N LEU A 711 -8.37 5.94 9.88
CA LEU A 711 -8.63 7.39 10.02
C LEU A 711 -8.04 7.99 11.30
N TYR A 712 -7.96 7.21 12.37
CA TYR A 712 -7.51 7.73 13.66
C TYR A 712 -6.00 7.97 13.70
N ALA A 713 -5.23 7.29 12.86
CA ALA A 713 -3.78 7.43 12.78
C ALA A 713 -3.33 8.63 11.94
N GLU A 714 -4.10 8.97 10.90
CA GLU A 714 -3.73 9.95 9.87
C GLU A 714 -3.16 11.27 10.44
N PRO A 715 -3.84 11.99 11.37
CA PRO A 715 -3.31 13.27 11.83
C PRO A 715 -1.97 13.18 12.57
N GLN A 716 -1.61 12.01 13.11
CA GLN A 716 -0.33 11.78 13.74
C GLN A 716 0.74 11.36 12.73
N LEU A 717 0.38 10.55 11.74
CA LEU A 717 1.29 10.16 10.64
C LEU A 717 1.76 11.39 9.88
N MET A 718 0.83 12.26 9.48
CA MET A 718 1.14 13.50 8.77
C MET A 718 2.11 14.41 9.54
N LYS A 719 1.87 14.61 10.84
CA LYS A 719 2.78 15.41 11.68
C LYS A 719 4.12 14.72 11.91
N HIS A 720 4.12 13.39 11.99
CA HIS A 720 5.33 12.62 12.19
C HIS A 720 6.26 12.75 10.99
N ILE A 721 5.77 12.58 9.76
CA ILE A 721 6.63 12.67 8.57
C ILE A 721 7.19 14.08 8.38
N LEU A 722 6.41 15.13 8.66
CA LEU A 722 6.92 16.51 8.66
C LEU A 722 8.05 16.71 9.69
N GLN A 723 7.95 16.07 10.86
CA GLN A 723 9.00 16.12 11.89
C GLN A 723 10.24 15.33 11.49
N VAL A 724 10.08 14.16 10.86
CA VAL A 724 11.18 13.33 10.36
C VAL A 724 12.09 14.16 9.43
N TRP A 725 11.53 14.87 8.46
CA TRP A 725 12.32 15.73 7.57
C TRP A 725 13.10 16.82 8.30
N ARG A 726 12.53 17.38 9.38
CA ARG A 726 13.26 18.34 10.24
C ARG A 726 14.40 17.67 10.99
N ASP A 727 14.16 16.48 11.52
CA ASP A 727 15.14 15.69 12.27
C ASP A 727 16.31 15.25 11.36
N ASP A 728 16.03 15.00 10.07
CA ASP A 728 17.03 14.74 9.03
C ASP A 728 17.75 16.00 8.53
N GLY A 729 17.50 17.15 9.15
CA GLY A 729 18.31 18.35 9.02
C GLY A 729 17.84 19.35 7.98
N VAL A 730 16.63 19.19 7.42
CA VAL A 730 15.96 20.21 6.59
C VAL A 730 15.74 21.47 7.45
N PRO A 731 16.30 22.63 7.08
CA PRO A 731 16.20 23.86 7.87
C PRO A 731 14.75 24.30 8.11
N SER A 732 14.43 24.80 9.30
CA SER A 732 13.06 25.14 9.70
C SER A 732 12.35 26.17 8.79
N ASP A 733 13.10 27.00 8.08
CA ASP A 733 12.62 28.00 7.13
C ASP A 733 12.42 27.46 5.70
N VAL A 734 12.95 26.27 5.39
CA VAL A 734 12.66 25.56 4.14
C VAL A 734 11.25 24.97 4.25
N PRO A 735 10.29 25.36 3.37
CA PRO A 735 8.93 24.84 3.42
C PRO A 735 8.87 23.36 3.04
N LEU A 736 7.98 22.62 3.70
CA LEU A 736 7.64 21.23 3.36
C LEU A 736 6.32 21.22 2.59
N MET A 737 6.28 20.53 1.46
CA MET A 737 5.16 20.54 0.52
C MET A 737 4.72 19.13 0.17
N ILE A 738 3.41 18.92 0.09
CA ILE A 738 2.82 17.75 -0.55
C ILE A 738 2.50 18.14 -1.98
N THR A 739 3.15 17.48 -2.94
CA THR A 739 2.95 17.73 -4.37
C THR A 739 2.14 16.64 -5.05
N GLU A 740 1.90 15.54 -4.33
CA GLU A 740 0.94 14.52 -4.65
C GLU A 740 0.44 13.81 -3.40
N ASP A 741 -0.85 13.50 -3.40
CA ASP A 741 -1.50 12.88 -2.26
C ASP A 741 -2.71 12.06 -2.69
N HIS A 742 -2.80 10.86 -2.12
CA HIS A 742 -4.04 10.10 -2.04
C HIS A 742 -3.98 9.09 -0.90
N LEU A 743 -5.07 8.36 -0.72
CA LEU A 743 -5.27 7.41 0.36
C LEU A 743 -4.28 6.23 0.34
N ALA A 744 -3.87 5.82 -0.86
CA ALA A 744 -2.95 4.73 -1.14
C ALA A 744 -2.37 4.91 -2.55
N ALA A 745 -1.20 4.33 -2.83
CA ALA A 745 -0.56 4.37 -4.16
C ALA A 745 -1.29 3.49 -5.21
N GLU A 746 -2.11 2.54 -4.77
CA GLU A 746 -3.02 1.77 -5.63
C GLU A 746 -4.48 2.09 -5.32
N LEU A 747 -5.34 1.98 -6.36
CA LEU A 747 -6.77 2.23 -6.22
C LEU A 747 -7.36 1.31 -5.15
N THR A 748 -8.16 1.87 -4.26
CA THR A 748 -8.89 1.10 -3.25
C THR A 748 -10.31 1.58 -3.06
N GLY A 749 -11.23 0.65 -2.77
CA GLY A 749 -12.66 0.89 -2.58
C GLY A 749 -12.99 2.13 -1.74
N PRO A 750 -12.36 2.33 -0.57
CA PRO A 750 -12.59 3.50 0.28
C PRO A 750 -12.40 4.87 -0.39
N MET A 751 -11.63 5.00 -1.48
CA MET A 751 -11.34 6.27 -2.16
C MET A 751 -12.57 7.00 -2.68
N SER A 752 -13.66 6.31 -2.99
CA SER A 752 -14.93 6.94 -3.41
C SER A 752 -15.97 7.07 -2.29
N THR A 753 -15.64 6.64 -1.06
CA THR A 753 -16.60 6.56 0.04
C THR A 753 -16.46 7.72 1.03
N MET A 754 -17.36 7.79 2.01
CA MET A 754 -17.24 8.76 3.10
C MET A 754 -15.94 8.61 3.92
N PHE A 755 -15.26 7.47 3.85
CA PHE A 755 -13.94 7.31 4.45
C PHE A 755 -12.94 8.32 3.88
N SER A 756 -12.82 8.43 2.55
CA SER A 756 -11.79 9.24 1.90
C SER A 756 -12.02 10.74 2.09
N ALA A 757 -13.27 11.17 2.15
CA ALA A 757 -13.60 12.55 2.46
C ALA A 757 -13.24 12.94 3.90
N LEU A 758 -13.49 12.07 4.90
CA LEU A 758 -13.04 12.33 6.27
C LEU A 758 -11.52 12.33 6.37
N TRP A 759 -10.86 11.39 5.68
CA TRP A 759 -9.41 11.32 5.59
C TRP A 759 -8.82 12.60 4.98
N LEU A 760 -9.31 13.05 3.82
CA LEU A 760 -8.81 14.24 3.13
C LEU A 760 -8.92 15.49 4.01
N ALA A 761 -10.04 15.67 4.72
CA ALA A 761 -10.22 16.79 5.64
C ALA A 761 -9.22 16.74 6.82
N ASP A 762 -8.97 15.56 7.38
CA ASP A 762 -7.98 15.39 8.45
C ASP A 762 -6.55 15.54 7.98
N ASN A 763 -6.24 15.00 6.81
CA ASN A 763 -4.94 15.09 6.16
C ASN A 763 -4.57 16.56 5.92
N VAL A 764 -5.41 17.31 5.19
CA VAL A 764 -5.20 18.73 4.94
C VAL A 764 -5.10 19.54 6.25
N GLY A 765 -6.03 19.32 7.18
CA GLY A 765 -6.05 20.03 8.46
C GLY A 765 -4.77 19.79 9.27
N SER A 766 -4.35 18.53 9.38
CA SER A 766 -3.18 18.13 10.16
C SER A 766 -1.85 18.48 9.50
N PHE A 767 -1.79 18.52 8.16
CA PHE A 767 -0.63 18.98 7.39
C PHE A 767 -0.32 20.45 7.73
N PHE A 768 -1.31 21.34 7.61
CA PHE A 768 -1.09 22.76 7.95
C PHE A 768 -0.87 22.96 9.45
N GLU A 769 -1.53 22.17 10.31
CA GLU A 769 -1.29 22.21 11.75
C GLU A 769 0.13 21.78 12.12
N GLY A 770 0.71 20.83 11.38
CA GLY A 770 2.09 20.37 11.50
C GLY A 770 3.14 21.32 10.90
N GLY A 771 2.73 22.44 10.29
CA GLY A 771 3.64 23.41 9.69
C GLY A 771 3.94 23.17 8.20
N GLY A 772 3.17 22.31 7.53
CA GLY A 772 3.20 22.16 6.07
C GLY A 772 2.85 23.47 5.34
N ALA A 773 3.40 23.65 4.13
CA ALA A 773 3.32 24.93 3.41
C ALA A 773 2.45 24.92 2.17
N VAL A 774 2.50 23.84 1.38
CA VAL A 774 1.72 23.67 0.14
C VAL A 774 1.22 22.24 0.06
N PHE A 775 -0.03 22.06 -0.32
CA PHE A 775 -0.73 20.79 -0.40
C PHE A 775 -1.44 20.67 -1.75
N HIS A 776 -1.07 19.65 -2.53
CA HIS A 776 -1.74 19.29 -3.77
C HIS A 776 -2.39 17.92 -3.64
N HIS A 777 -3.72 17.86 -3.73
CA HIS A 777 -4.46 16.60 -3.80
C HIS A 777 -4.52 16.09 -5.23
N SER A 778 -4.36 14.79 -5.48
CA SER A 778 -4.20 14.26 -6.83
C SER A 778 -5.27 13.23 -7.20
N PRO A 779 -5.59 13.04 -8.49
CA PRO A 779 -5.43 13.95 -9.62
C PRO A 779 -6.69 14.80 -9.87
N ILE A 780 -6.54 15.95 -10.55
CA ILE A 780 -7.67 16.84 -10.86
C ILE A 780 -8.57 16.30 -11.99
N GLN A 781 -7.99 15.60 -12.97
CA GLN A 781 -8.76 15.13 -14.13
C GLN A 781 -9.85 14.11 -13.74
N PRO A 782 -11.00 14.08 -14.44
CA PRO A 782 -12.00 13.03 -14.24
C PRO A 782 -11.45 11.64 -14.54
N GLN A 783 -11.85 10.64 -13.75
CA GLN A 783 -11.50 9.24 -13.97
C GLN A 783 -12.72 8.33 -13.89
N GLY A 784 -12.66 7.23 -14.64
CA GLY A 784 -13.69 6.20 -14.59
C GLY A 784 -13.54 5.28 -13.37
N VAL A 785 -14.63 4.57 -13.06
CA VAL A 785 -14.63 3.57 -11.99
C VAL A 785 -13.85 2.33 -12.44
N GLN A 786 -12.99 1.82 -11.58
CA GLN A 786 -12.22 0.60 -11.81
C GLN A 786 -12.38 -0.35 -10.62
N ASN A 787 -12.25 -1.64 -10.89
CA ASN A 787 -12.28 -2.68 -9.86
C ASN A 787 -11.01 -2.60 -9.00
N SER A 788 -11.17 -2.55 -7.69
CA SER A 788 -10.05 -2.66 -6.74
C SER A 788 -10.20 -3.87 -5.82
N CYS A 789 -9.24 -4.05 -4.91
CA CYS A 789 -9.31 -5.13 -3.92
C CYS A 789 -10.36 -4.93 -2.82
N LEU A 790 -10.85 -3.70 -2.60
CA LEU A 790 -11.88 -3.38 -1.59
C LEU A 790 -13.17 -2.81 -2.21
N GLY A 791 -13.40 -3.04 -3.50
CA GLY A 791 -14.61 -2.60 -4.20
C GLY A 791 -14.32 -1.72 -5.41
N TRP A 792 -15.36 -1.34 -6.15
CA TRP A 792 -15.22 -0.44 -7.29
C TRP A 792 -15.11 1.01 -6.82
N ALA A 793 -14.12 1.74 -7.36
CA ALA A 793 -13.83 3.13 -6.98
C ALA A 793 -13.27 3.93 -8.17
N SER A 794 -13.23 5.25 -8.01
CA SER A 794 -12.53 6.20 -8.86
C SER A 794 -11.40 6.87 -8.06
N TRP A 795 -10.27 7.13 -8.74
CA TRP A 795 -9.16 7.93 -8.22
C TRP A 795 -9.51 9.41 -8.06
N SER A 796 -10.47 9.90 -8.83
CA SER A 796 -10.72 11.33 -8.98
C SER A 796 -11.82 11.85 -8.05
N ASN A 797 -11.96 13.17 -8.00
CA ASN A 797 -13.16 13.86 -7.52
C ASN A 797 -14.42 13.45 -8.31
N PHE A 798 -14.26 12.89 -9.51
CA PHE A 798 -15.35 12.58 -10.42
C PHE A 798 -15.45 11.10 -10.73
N VAL A 799 -16.65 10.69 -11.13
CA VAL A 799 -16.88 9.47 -11.89
C VAL A 799 -17.07 9.86 -13.34
N ALA A 800 -16.33 9.25 -14.26
CA ALA A 800 -16.40 9.56 -15.68
C ALA A 800 -16.54 8.33 -16.57
N ASP A 801 -17.04 8.54 -17.79
CA ASP A 801 -17.01 7.54 -18.85
C ASP A 801 -15.64 7.50 -19.57
N ASN A 802 -15.51 6.64 -20.59
CA ASN A 802 -14.28 6.52 -21.39
C ASN A 802 -13.96 7.77 -22.23
N ASP A 803 -14.90 8.70 -22.33
CA ASP A 803 -14.78 9.99 -23.01
C ASP A 803 -14.53 11.14 -22.01
N TYR A 804 -14.23 10.83 -20.75
CA TYR A 804 -14.02 11.79 -19.66
C TYR A 804 -15.26 12.64 -19.33
N ASN A 805 -16.44 12.29 -19.85
CA ASN A 805 -17.65 12.97 -19.45
C ASN A 805 -17.99 12.56 -18.02
N ILE A 806 -18.23 13.56 -17.18
CA ILE A 806 -18.57 13.34 -15.77
C ILE A 806 -19.99 12.79 -15.68
N THR A 807 -20.14 11.66 -15.01
CA THR A 807 -21.41 10.97 -14.76
C THR A 807 -21.80 10.98 -13.27
N GLY A 808 -20.89 11.41 -12.38
CA GLY A 808 -21.15 11.57 -10.96
C GLY A 808 -19.97 12.17 -10.20
N TYR A 809 -20.16 12.38 -8.90
CA TYR A 809 -19.16 12.98 -8.00
C TYR A 809 -18.79 12.00 -6.88
N THR A 810 -17.52 11.96 -6.51
CA THR A 810 -17.04 11.14 -5.39
C THR A 810 -17.16 11.91 -4.07
N ALA A 811 -17.01 11.23 -2.94
CA ALA A 811 -16.96 11.92 -1.64
C ALA A 811 -15.83 12.97 -1.57
N LEU A 812 -14.70 12.72 -2.24
CA LEU A 812 -13.54 13.63 -2.31
C LEU A 812 -13.90 14.99 -2.91
N TYR A 813 -14.77 15.03 -3.94
CA TYR A 813 -15.26 16.28 -4.53
C TYR A 813 -15.94 17.16 -3.48
N PHE A 814 -16.84 16.57 -2.70
CA PHE A 814 -17.56 17.32 -1.68
C PHE A 814 -16.69 17.65 -0.46
N ALA A 815 -15.70 16.82 -0.11
CA ALA A 815 -14.68 17.19 0.87
C ALA A 815 -13.84 18.38 0.40
N ALA A 816 -13.45 18.41 -0.88
CA ALA A 816 -12.76 19.56 -1.48
C ALA A 816 -13.61 20.84 -1.37
N HIS A 817 -14.94 20.76 -1.55
CA HIS A 817 -15.83 21.91 -1.30
C HIS A 817 -15.81 22.36 0.16
N MET A 818 -15.87 21.41 1.09
CA MET A 818 -15.82 21.71 2.52
C MET A 818 -14.51 22.40 2.91
N ILE A 819 -13.39 21.99 2.31
CA ILE A 819 -12.06 22.57 2.55
C ILE A 819 -11.96 23.96 1.88
N ASN A 820 -12.16 24.03 0.57
CA ASN A 820 -11.76 25.18 -0.25
C ASN A 820 -12.79 26.33 -0.28
N LEU A 821 -14.06 26.05 0.01
CA LEU A 821 -15.16 27.03 -0.08
C LEU A 821 -15.77 27.38 1.27
N GLU A 822 -15.79 26.43 2.20
CA GLU A 822 -16.41 26.60 3.52
C GLU A 822 -15.38 26.87 4.60
N TRP A 823 -14.36 26.01 4.76
CA TRP A 823 -13.33 26.15 5.79
C TRP A 823 -12.44 27.36 5.50
N VAL A 824 -11.68 27.31 4.41
CA VAL A 824 -10.93 28.46 3.87
C VAL A 824 -11.64 29.05 2.66
N GLN A 825 -11.03 30.05 2.02
CA GLN A 825 -11.53 30.63 0.78
C GLN A 825 -10.40 31.15 -0.10
N HIS A 826 -10.33 30.64 -1.32
CA HIS A 826 -9.49 31.20 -2.39
C HIS A 826 -9.82 32.66 -2.68
N ARG A 827 -8.84 33.41 -3.22
CA ARG A 827 -8.99 34.85 -3.56
C ARG A 827 -9.34 35.76 -2.38
N SER A 828 -9.15 35.31 -1.14
CA SER A 828 -9.44 36.13 0.06
C SER A 828 -8.18 36.57 0.82
N GLY A 829 -7.03 35.98 0.52
CA GLY A 829 -5.75 36.27 1.17
C GLY A 829 -5.40 35.26 2.28
N THR A 830 -4.48 35.66 3.16
CA THR A 830 -3.86 34.76 4.14
C THR A 830 -4.78 34.45 5.33
N HIS A 831 -5.04 33.16 5.54
CA HIS A 831 -5.72 32.64 6.71
C HIS A 831 -4.70 32.34 7.81
N GLN A 832 -5.11 32.52 9.07
CA GLN A 832 -4.28 32.19 10.23
C GLN A 832 -4.86 30.96 10.93
N LEU A 833 -4.08 29.89 11.05
CA LEU A 833 -4.46 28.64 11.71
C LEU A 833 -4.10 28.70 13.19
N PHE A 834 -5.02 28.26 14.05
CA PHE A 834 -4.89 28.29 15.51
C PHE A 834 -5.05 26.90 16.12
N PRO A 835 -4.45 26.65 17.31
CA PRO A 835 -4.62 25.40 18.02
C PRO A 835 -6.08 25.16 18.36
N ALA A 836 -6.58 23.98 18.02
CA ALA A 836 -7.93 23.55 18.36
C ALA A 836 -7.92 22.09 18.81
N MET A 837 -8.74 21.75 19.80
CA MET A 837 -8.84 20.38 20.30
C MET A 837 -10.25 20.05 20.77
N THR A 838 -10.59 18.76 20.75
CA THR A 838 -11.86 18.24 21.29
C THR A 838 -11.60 17.28 22.44
N ASP A 839 -12.57 17.13 23.34
CA ASP A 839 -12.54 16.12 24.41
C ASP A 839 -13.31 14.82 24.06
N ILE A 840 -13.65 14.64 22.78
CA ILE A 840 -14.49 13.55 22.29
C ILE A 840 -13.60 12.39 21.85
N LYS A 841 -13.59 11.33 22.67
CA LYS A 841 -12.77 10.14 22.46
C LYS A 841 -13.60 8.88 22.66
N ASP A 842 -13.16 7.78 22.05
CA ASP A 842 -13.67 6.45 22.38
C ASP A 842 -13.03 5.90 23.67
N GLU A 843 -13.42 4.70 24.05
CA GLU A 843 -12.91 4.01 25.25
C GLU A 843 -11.42 3.62 25.11
N GLN A 844 -10.92 3.51 23.88
CA GLN A 844 -9.52 3.22 23.57
C GLN A 844 -8.65 4.49 23.57
N GLY A 845 -9.27 5.67 23.71
CA GLY A 845 -8.60 6.96 23.73
C GLY A 845 -8.38 7.57 22.35
N ASN A 846 -8.90 6.95 21.29
CA ASN A 846 -8.86 7.53 19.94
C ASN A 846 -9.73 8.78 19.93
N VAL A 847 -9.22 9.85 19.32
CA VAL A 847 -10.00 11.07 19.11
C VAL A 847 -11.07 10.77 18.08
N LEU A 848 -12.35 10.98 18.40
CA LEU A 848 -13.44 10.72 17.44
C LEU A 848 -13.77 11.95 16.59
N VAL A 849 -13.52 13.16 17.12
CA VAL A 849 -13.76 14.42 16.42
C VAL A 849 -12.47 15.24 16.41
N THR A 850 -11.91 15.54 15.23
CA THR A 850 -10.83 16.52 15.09
C THR A 850 -11.39 17.92 14.86
N SER A 851 -10.53 18.93 15.00
CA SER A 851 -10.91 20.32 14.87
C SER A 851 -9.76 21.15 14.31
N TYR A 852 -10.01 21.93 13.27
CA TYR A 852 -9.02 22.83 12.66
C TYR A 852 -9.60 24.24 12.53
N ALA A 853 -9.06 25.19 13.30
CA ALA A 853 -9.62 26.54 13.44
C ALA A 853 -8.80 27.57 12.68
N VAL A 854 -9.42 28.28 11.75
CA VAL A 854 -8.79 29.40 11.03
C VAL A 854 -9.51 30.72 11.31
N HIS A 855 -8.72 31.77 11.45
CA HIS A 855 -9.21 33.15 11.34
C HIS A 855 -9.04 33.61 9.89
N ARG A 856 -10.16 33.97 9.26
CA ARG A 856 -10.23 34.31 7.83
C ARG A 856 -9.96 35.80 7.59
N PRO A 857 -9.50 36.19 6.39
CA PRO A 857 -9.32 37.59 6.01
C PRO A 857 -10.60 38.46 6.09
N ASP A 858 -11.77 37.84 5.94
CA ASP A 858 -13.09 38.49 6.11
C ASP A 858 -13.45 38.76 7.60
N GLY A 859 -12.56 38.35 8.52
CA GLY A 859 -12.68 38.47 9.97
C GLY A 859 -13.64 37.46 10.60
N ASP A 860 -14.12 36.45 9.86
CA ASP A 860 -14.84 35.32 10.45
C ASP A 860 -13.86 34.29 11.00
N TRP A 861 -14.29 33.62 12.07
CA TRP A 861 -13.69 32.36 12.49
C TRP A 861 -14.36 31.24 11.72
N SER A 862 -13.56 30.31 11.21
CA SER A 862 -14.02 29.10 10.53
C SER A 862 -13.38 27.87 11.15
N LEU A 863 -14.22 26.91 11.55
CA LEU A 863 -13.82 25.74 12.30
C LEU A 863 -14.30 24.49 11.56
N MET A 864 -13.37 23.75 10.97
CA MET A 864 -13.63 22.45 10.36
C MET A 864 -13.57 21.36 11.43
N LEU A 865 -14.64 20.59 11.57
CA LEU A 865 -14.82 19.50 12.52
C LEU A 865 -15.06 18.20 11.75
N VAL A 866 -14.20 17.20 11.96
CA VAL A 866 -14.33 15.90 11.27
C VAL A 866 -14.80 14.87 12.29
N ASN A 867 -16.07 14.46 12.21
CA ASN A 867 -16.62 13.39 13.03
C ASN A 867 -16.36 12.03 12.37
N ARG A 868 -15.40 11.30 12.92
CA ARG A 868 -14.98 9.96 12.48
C ARG A 868 -15.70 8.83 13.21
N ASP A 869 -16.72 9.11 14.00
CA ASP A 869 -17.59 8.08 14.57
C ASP A 869 -18.61 7.64 13.50
N GLN A 870 -18.57 6.37 13.09
CA GLN A 870 -19.51 5.81 12.10
C GLN A 870 -20.92 5.65 12.64
N SER A 871 -21.06 5.62 13.96
CA SER A 871 -22.25 5.13 14.64
C SER A 871 -23.03 6.25 15.34
N LYS A 872 -22.35 7.31 15.77
CA LYS A 872 -22.95 8.35 16.62
C LYS A 872 -22.69 9.75 16.11
N ALA A 873 -23.76 10.55 16.18
CA ALA A 873 -23.65 12.00 16.13
C ALA A 873 -23.16 12.53 17.49
N HIS A 874 -22.44 13.64 17.48
CA HIS A 874 -21.92 14.30 18.68
C HIS A 874 -22.46 15.72 18.79
N ASN A 875 -22.94 16.09 19.97
CA ASN A 875 -23.30 17.48 20.28
C ASN A 875 -22.08 18.19 20.85
N VAL A 876 -21.71 19.35 20.31
CA VAL A 876 -20.51 20.08 20.73
C VAL A 876 -20.79 21.52 21.11
N GLN A 877 -20.12 22.00 22.15
CA GLN A 877 -19.96 23.42 22.45
C GLN A 877 -18.59 23.88 21.98
N VAL A 878 -18.53 25.08 21.39
CA VAL A 878 -17.27 25.68 20.91
C VAL A 878 -16.89 26.82 21.84
N GLU A 879 -15.74 26.66 22.51
CA GLU A 879 -15.15 27.65 23.42
C GLU A 879 -13.89 28.25 22.79
N PHE A 880 -13.84 29.57 22.67
CA PHE A 880 -12.63 30.31 22.29
C PHE A 880 -11.96 30.87 23.54
N SER A 881 -10.63 30.89 23.55
CA SER A 881 -9.85 31.55 24.58
C SER A 881 -8.87 32.54 23.95
N GLY A 882 -9.02 33.83 24.26
CA GLY A 882 -8.07 34.86 23.81
C GLY A 882 -6.95 35.11 24.82
N ALA A 883 -6.11 36.13 24.57
CA ALA A 883 -4.93 36.46 25.40
C ALA A 883 -5.22 36.68 26.90
N LYS A 884 -6.45 37.06 27.27
CA LYS A 884 -6.88 37.22 28.67
C LYS A 884 -7.46 35.94 29.30
N ARG A 885 -7.39 34.79 28.61
CA ARG A 885 -7.97 33.49 28.98
C ARG A 885 -9.46 33.54 29.35
N ARG A 886 -10.19 34.55 28.85
CA ARG A 886 -11.64 34.62 28.98
C ARG A 886 -12.27 33.61 28.01
N LYS A 887 -13.25 32.85 28.48
CA LYS A 887 -14.07 32.00 27.63
C LYS A 887 -14.99 32.86 26.77
N LEU A 888 -14.87 32.70 25.45
CA LEU A 888 -15.66 33.37 24.42
C LEU A 888 -16.35 32.30 23.58
N SER A 889 -17.36 32.70 22.81
CA SER A 889 -18.13 31.82 21.95
C SER A 889 -18.45 32.54 20.65
N PHE A 890 -18.88 31.79 19.63
CA PHE A 890 -19.54 32.42 18.50
C PHE A 890 -20.69 33.32 18.96
N SER A 891 -20.91 34.41 18.22
CA SER A 891 -21.93 35.42 18.48
C SER A 891 -22.67 35.79 17.20
N GLY A 892 -23.97 36.02 17.29
CA GLY A 892 -24.78 36.35 16.11
C GLY A 892 -24.99 35.14 15.18
N PRO A 893 -25.17 35.35 13.87
CA PRO A 893 -25.39 34.25 12.94
C PRO A 893 -24.11 33.42 12.74
N VAL A 894 -24.24 32.11 12.85
CA VAL A 894 -23.18 31.13 12.54
C VAL A 894 -23.69 30.25 11.41
N LYS A 895 -22.98 30.25 10.28
CA LYS A 895 -23.24 29.32 9.18
C LYS A 895 -22.69 27.95 9.59
N VAL A 896 -23.52 26.92 9.46
CA VAL A 896 -23.18 25.53 9.73
C VAL A 896 -23.36 24.76 8.43
N THR A 897 -22.25 24.39 7.79
CA THR A 897 -22.27 23.58 6.57
C THR A 897 -21.80 22.17 6.90
N THR A 898 -22.54 21.14 6.48
CA THR A 898 -22.22 19.73 6.79
C THR A 898 -22.30 18.86 5.56
N PHE A 899 -21.34 17.94 5.43
CA PHE A 899 -21.33 16.87 4.43
C PHE A 899 -20.96 15.55 5.12
N GLY A 900 -21.76 14.51 4.93
CA GLY A 900 -21.50 13.22 5.56
C GLY A 900 -22.39 12.10 5.03
N SER A 901 -22.43 11.01 5.79
CA SER A 901 -23.18 9.78 5.42
C SER A 901 -24.70 9.96 5.21
N GLU A 902 -25.27 11.10 5.62
CA GLU A 902 -26.68 11.43 5.33
C GLU A 902 -26.88 12.01 3.93
N GLN A 903 -25.88 12.71 3.39
CA GLN A 903 -25.89 13.29 2.05
C GLN A 903 -25.32 12.34 1.01
N TYR A 904 -24.35 11.50 1.41
CA TYR A 904 -23.56 10.70 0.48
C TYR A 904 -23.39 9.26 0.95
N VAL A 905 -23.75 8.29 0.09
CA VAL A 905 -23.44 6.87 0.30
C VAL A 905 -23.02 6.22 -1.01
N TRP A 906 -21.77 5.75 -1.08
CA TRP A 906 -21.28 4.98 -2.23
C TRP A 906 -21.94 3.59 -2.28
N LYS A 907 -22.41 3.20 -3.46
CA LYS A 907 -22.94 1.88 -3.80
C LYS A 907 -21.93 1.17 -4.69
N ASP A 908 -21.34 0.10 -4.17
CA ASP A 908 -20.43 -0.77 -4.91
C ASP A 908 -21.24 -1.81 -5.69
N GLU A 909 -21.53 -1.51 -6.95
CA GLU A 909 -22.36 -2.32 -7.86
C GLU A 909 -21.58 -2.71 -9.13
N GLY A 910 -20.26 -2.90 -9.02
CA GLY A 910 -19.43 -3.21 -10.16
C GLY A 910 -19.17 -1.99 -11.04
N PRO A 911 -19.14 -2.14 -12.38
CA PRO A 911 -19.04 -1.02 -13.31
C PRO A 911 -20.15 0.03 -13.19
N ALA A 912 -21.28 -0.32 -12.54
CA ALA A 912 -22.41 0.58 -12.30
C ALA A 912 -22.35 1.29 -10.95
N SER A 913 -21.21 1.23 -10.25
CA SER A 913 -21.05 1.87 -8.95
C SER A 913 -21.27 3.38 -9.03
N HIS A 914 -22.01 3.89 -8.06
CA HIS A 914 -22.48 5.28 -8.00
C HIS A 914 -22.77 5.67 -6.56
N ALA A 915 -23.02 6.95 -6.31
CA ALA A 915 -23.50 7.41 -5.01
C ALA A 915 -25.04 7.46 -4.98
N ASP A 916 -25.66 6.97 -3.90
CA ASP A 916 -27.08 7.14 -3.62
C ASP A 916 -27.35 7.07 -2.09
N PRO A 917 -27.69 8.19 -1.43
CA PRO A 917 -27.79 9.53 -2.00
C PRO A 917 -26.43 10.07 -2.47
N ASP A 918 -26.46 11.05 -3.38
CA ASP A 918 -25.33 11.79 -3.95
C ASP A 918 -25.44 13.30 -3.71
N GLY A 919 -26.08 13.69 -2.61
CA GLY A 919 -26.43 15.07 -2.30
C GLY A 919 -25.22 15.95 -1.96
N PRO A 920 -25.30 17.26 -2.23
CA PRO A 920 -24.25 18.22 -1.89
C PRO A 920 -24.21 18.53 -0.38
N PRO A 921 -23.17 19.24 0.11
CA PRO A 921 -23.13 19.76 1.46
C PRO A 921 -24.37 20.60 1.80
N MET A 922 -24.91 20.44 3.01
CA MET A 922 -26.08 21.15 3.50
C MET A 922 -25.69 22.28 4.45
N ALA A 923 -26.17 23.49 4.17
CA ALA A 923 -25.92 24.67 5.01
C ALA A 923 -27.18 25.11 5.78
N THR A 924 -26.99 25.47 7.04
CA THR A 924 -28.00 26.12 7.89
C THR A 924 -27.37 27.31 8.62
N VAL A 925 -28.20 28.19 9.19
CA VAL A 925 -27.73 29.29 10.03
C VAL A 925 -28.34 29.14 11.42
N VAL A 926 -27.49 29.14 12.43
CA VAL A 926 -27.89 29.09 13.84
C VAL A 926 -27.39 30.33 14.57
N THR A 927 -27.98 30.65 15.72
CA THR A 927 -27.51 31.78 16.53
C THR A 927 -26.44 31.30 17.52
N GLY A 928 -25.24 31.86 17.41
CA GLY A 928 -24.13 31.62 18.34
C GLY A 928 -24.45 32.16 19.73
N SER A 929 -24.18 31.36 20.76
CA SER A 929 -24.32 31.73 22.16
C SER A 929 -23.36 30.90 23.04
N PRO A 930 -23.03 31.35 24.27
CA PRO A 930 -22.09 30.64 25.14
C PRO A 930 -22.54 29.22 25.54
N GLN A 931 -23.85 28.95 25.52
CA GLN A 931 -24.43 27.63 25.79
C GLN A 931 -24.89 26.93 24.51
N GLY A 932 -24.69 27.53 23.34
CA GLY A 932 -25.11 27.01 22.06
C GLY A 932 -24.38 25.72 21.72
N THR A 933 -25.14 24.70 21.33
CA THR A 933 -24.62 23.40 20.90
C THR A 933 -24.78 23.24 19.40
N PHE A 934 -23.76 22.66 18.76
CA PHE A 934 -23.78 22.27 17.35
C PHE A 934 -23.86 20.75 17.25
N VAL A 935 -24.69 20.24 16.35
CA VAL A 935 -24.80 18.81 16.09
C VAL A 935 -23.80 18.44 14.99
N LEU A 936 -22.94 17.45 15.26
CA LEU A 936 -22.03 16.85 14.28
C LEU A 936 -22.59 15.47 13.91
N PRO A 937 -23.21 15.29 12.73
CA PRO A 937 -23.70 13.99 12.29
C PRO A 937 -22.58 12.94 12.26
N LYS A 938 -22.94 11.67 12.34
CA LYS A 938 -21.96 10.56 12.25
C LYS A 938 -21.27 10.57 10.88
N ALA A 939 -19.99 10.17 10.84
CA ALA A 939 -19.19 10.12 9.61
C ALA A 939 -19.39 11.37 8.73
N SER A 940 -19.03 12.54 9.26
CA SER A 940 -19.27 13.82 8.60
C SER A 940 -18.16 14.84 8.81
N ILE A 941 -18.08 15.79 7.87
CA ILE A 941 -17.32 17.03 7.97
C ILE A 941 -18.33 18.14 8.22
N THR A 942 -18.12 18.93 9.27
CA THR A 942 -18.93 20.11 9.58
C THR A 942 -18.04 21.33 9.68
N VAL A 943 -18.36 22.40 8.95
CA VAL A 943 -17.69 23.70 9.06
C VAL A 943 -18.63 24.70 9.74
N LEU A 944 -18.14 25.30 10.83
CA LEU A 944 -18.81 26.39 11.53
C LEU A 944 -18.13 27.71 11.18
N ARG A 945 -18.86 28.67 10.60
CA ARG A 945 -18.33 29.98 10.23
C ARG A 945 -19.12 31.13 10.86
N GLY A 946 -18.44 32.04 11.55
CA GLY A 946 -19.08 33.24 12.10
C GLY A 946 -18.16 34.10 12.96
N LYS A 947 -18.72 35.15 13.55
CA LYS A 947 -18.00 36.09 14.41
C LYS A 947 -17.88 35.58 15.85
N VAL A 948 -16.78 35.94 16.52
CA VAL A 948 -16.57 35.71 17.95
C VAL A 948 -16.45 37.07 18.64
N ALA A 949 -17.45 37.44 19.44
CA ALA A 949 -17.45 38.74 20.11
C ALA A 949 -16.37 38.82 21.19
N GLY A 950 -15.56 39.89 21.16
CA GLY A 950 -14.56 40.18 22.19
C GLY A 950 -13.18 39.56 21.97
N LEU A 951 -12.92 39.00 20.79
CA LEU A 951 -11.57 38.73 20.27
C LEU A 951 -11.07 39.90 19.42
#